data_AF-X6LX42-F1
#
_entry.id   AF-X6LX42-F1
#
_cell.length_a   1.000
_cell.length_b   1.000
_cell.length_c   1.000
_cell.angle_alpha   90.00
_cell.angle_beta   90.00
_cell.angle_gamma   90.00
#
_symmetry.space_group_name_H-M   'P 1'
#
loop_
_entity.id
_entity.type
_entity.pdbx_description
1 polymer ?
#
loop_
_entity_poly.entity_id
_entity_poly.type
_entity_poly.pdbx_seq_one_letter_code
_entity_poly.pdbx_strand_id
1 'polypeptide(L)'
;MAQHRSYRGRKRNVQICTTTDSFGVLKFDFFLSQSWSFHDSSAFLVPNSFFFEKKKLYIACSPVFFSHKSIKYVRGKVKGYWFHPTSGRAIKKGVKKKIYINTVVVADDMLGAFMYELVRVGKQKLVGEIIRLETSKAYIQVYEETAGLTIGDPVLRTRQSLSVELGPGILENIFDGIQRPLEAIAQLSLKETGSAVFIPRGVTMSALDRTKEWKFTRNEKIKKGSLVSPGDVIGVVFENELFPEHKIMIPPRIGGTVTNFIDSGSYNIDKVLLTVKHAKTGKEVDLTMTHNWPVRFPRPVVEKLPGKVALLTGQRVLDSVFPSCQGGTCAIPGAFGCGKTVISQSLSKHSNCDCVVYVGCGERGNEMAEVLRDFPQMKMKTKDGREVGIMKRTCLVANTPNMPVAAREASIYTGITLAEYFRDQGMNVAMMADSTSRWAEALREISGRLGEMPADSGYPAYLATRLAAFYERAGRVSCLGSPEREGSVTIVGAVSPPGGDFADPVTTATLNIVQVFWGLSKPLAQRKHFPSVDWLISFTKYMNVLEPYFNERDTEYGELRRQAQSILQSENELQEIVQLVGKDSLSEDQKLILDVARIIREDFLQQNAYTEYDYMCPLEKTVGMLRCIITFYRQSKAAIDKATEEHKITLNAIKLHCDEVIKRVISSKMDVFPSTSREDIKAFFKKLADDIEERFFIYFFCPWNFSTISKFGTALPLLNVFGFHQYWLILWKYDLLEGNRIFDVKILSKTFTKEYCHLTKKTYILMHIVESANLDHQVRDKRRSQIVWNDNYTQKQSTENQKYDFQIQSFCQLWNTAIRKIVNNT
;
A
#
# COMPACT_ATOMS: atom_id res chain seq x y z
N MET A 1 55.19 -2.60 -46.72
CA MET A 1 55.31 -2.89 -48.17
C MET A 1 53.99 -3.51 -48.62
N ALA A 2 53.21 -3.08 -49.62
CA ALA A 2 53.41 -2.09 -50.67
C ALA A 2 52.04 -1.59 -51.22
N GLN A 3 52.07 -0.38 -51.77
CA GLN A 3 51.19 0.24 -52.80
C GLN A 3 49.74 0.67 -52.51
N HIS A 4 49.62 2.00 -52.36
CA HIS A 4 48.44 2.82 -52.63
C HIS A 4 47.93 2.71 -54.08
N ARG A 5 46.60 2.61 -54.26
CA ARG A 5 45.88 3.22 -55.39
C ARG A 5 44.66 3.97 -54.86
N SER A 6 44.58 5.25 -55.21
CA SER A 6 43.56 6.19 -54.76
C SER A 6 42.23 6.00 -55.49
N TYR A 7 41.11 6.07 -54.77
CA TYR A 7 39.87 6.62 -55.31
C TYR A 7 39.31 7.65 -54.32
N ARG A 8 39.10 8.86 -54.82
CA ARG A 8 38.66 10.07 -54.09
C ARG A 8 37.25 9.89 -53.51
N GLY A 9 37.11 10.20 -52.23
CA GLY A 9 35.83 10.44 -51.56
C GLY A 9 36.06 10.71 -50.07
N ARG A 10 35.91 11.96 -49.63
CA ARG A 10 36.14 12.42 -48.25
C ARG A 10 35.38 11.55 -47.24
N LYS A 11 36.10 10.79 -46.41
CA LYS A 11 35.65 10.35 -45.08
C LYS A 11 36.79 10.59 -44.08
N ARG A 12 36.49 11.31 -43.01
CA ARG A 12 37.41 11.56 -41.87
C ARG A 12 37.48 10.29 -41.03
N ASN A 13 38.70 9.99 -40.55
CA ASN A 13 39.09 8.74 -39.89
C ASN A 13 38.50 8.60 -38.47
N VAL A 14 38.13 7.38 -38.09
CA VAL A 14 37.98 6.94 -36.70
C VAL A 14 39.17 6.03 -36.40
N GLN A 15 39.95 6.35 -35.37
CA GLN A 15 41.06 5.52 -34.89
C GLN A 15 40.51 4.46 -33.93
N ILE A 16 40.91 3.21 -34.12
CA ILE A 16 40.62 2.09 -33.24
C ILE A 16 41.96 1.51 -32.81
N CYS A 17 42.25 1.49 -31.51
CA CYS A 17 43.38 0.75 -30.96
C CYS A 17 42.89 -0.62 -30.45
N THR A 18 43.64 -1.67 -30.79
CA THR A 18 43.37 -3.05 -30.33
C THR A 18 44.54 -3.53 -29.49
N THR A 19 44.27 -4.03 -28.28
CA THR A 19 45.22 -4.82 -27.47
C THR A 19 44.69 -6.25 -27.31
N THR A 20 45.57 -7.22 -27.47
CA THR A 20 45.26 -8.66 -27.41
C THR A 20 45.73 -9.26 -26.10
N ASP A 21 44.82 -9.90 -25.35
CA ASP A 21 45.16 -10.81 -24.25
C ASP A 21 45.13 -12.28 -24.71
N SER A 22 45.90 -13.11 -23.99
CA SER A 22 46.35 -14.48 -24.32
C SER A 22 45.27 -15.57 -24.44
N PHE A 23 43.98 -15.20 -24.49
CA PHE A 23 42.86 -16.12 -24.74
C PHE A 23 41.99 -15.76 -25.96
N GLY A 24 42.45 -14.86 -26.83
CA GLY A 24 41.89 -14.74 -28.19
C GLY A 24 40.46 -14.18 -28.28
N VAL A 25 40.03 -13.34 -27.34
CA VAL A 25 38.76 -12.59 -27.41
C VAL A 25 39.06 -11.11 -27.65
N LEU A 26 38.57 -10.55 -28.76
CA LEU A 26 38.66 -9.12 -29.07
C LEU A 26 37.59 -8.33 -28.31
N LYS A 27 38.01 -7.48 -27.36
CA LYS A 27 37.15 -6.47 -26.71
C LYS A 27 37.29 -5.11 -27.42
N PHE A 28 36.18 -4.42 -27.64
CA PHE A 28 36.13 -3.03 -28.10
C PHE A 28 35.46 -2.18 -27.02
N ASP A 29 36.19 -1.24 -26.42
CA ASP A 29 35.64 -0.25 -25.49
C ASP A 29 35.60 1.13 -26.18
N PHE A 30 34.46 1.81 -26.12
CA PHE A 30 34.30 3.21 -26.57
C PHE A 30 34.07 4.12 -25.36
N PHE A 31 34.99 5.06 -25.12
CA PHE A 31 34.82 6.18 -24.18
C PHE A 31 34.18 7.38 -24.89
N LEU A 32 33.14 7.98 -24.31
CA LEU A 32 32.55 9.25 -24.77
C LEU A 32 32.72 10.32 -23.69
N SER A 33 33.54 11.33 -23.96
CA SER A 33 33.71 12.55 -23.15
C SER A 33 33.36 13.80 -23.96
N GLN A 34 32.63 14.73 -23.34
CA GLN A 34 32.43 16.16 -23.64
C GLN A 34 31.37 16.62 -24.69
N SER A 35 30.29 17.22 -24.13
CA SER A 35 29.57 18.47 -24.45
C SER A 35 29.58 19.06 -25.87
N TRP A 36 28.49 18.89 -26.64
CA TRP A 36 28.16 19.74 -27.80
C TRP A 36 26.65 20.05 -27.86
N SER A 37 26.32 21.35 -27.88
CA SER A 37 25.01 21.92 -28.22
C SER A 37 24.92 22.17 -29.72
N PHE A 38 23.83 21.81 -30.42
CA PHE A 38 23.21 22.59 -31.51
C PHE A 38 21.94 21.93 -32.08
N HIS A 39 21.09 22.80 -32.62
CA HIS A 39 19.77 22.62 -33.24
C HIS A 39 19.70 21.60 -34.40
N ASP A 40 18.44 21.18 -34.65
CA ASP A 40 17.91 20.36 -35.74
C ASP A 40 17.83 18.84 -35.55
N SER A 41 16.62 18.36 -35.84
CA SER A 41 16.02 17.07 -35.54
C SER A 41 16.48 15.97 -36.50
N SER A 42 17.20 14.97 -35.96
CA SER A 42 17.27 13.63 -36.58
C SER A 42 17.63 12.56 -35.53
N ALA A 43 16.83 11.49 -35.50
CA ALA A 43 16.85 10.42 -34.50
C ALA A 43 17.99 9.41 -34.73
N PHE A 44 18.59 8.92 -33.63
CA PHE A 44 19.58 7.84 -33.61
C PHE A 44 18.93 6.44 -33.69
N LEU A 45 19.52 5.55 -34.51
CA LEU A 45 19.27 4.11 -34.53
C LEU A 45 20.39 3.40 -33.74
N VAL A 46 20.04 2.71 -32.65
CA VAL A 46 20.96 1.79 -31.94
C VAL A 46 20.66 0.37 -32.42
N PRO A 47 21.58 -0.32 -33.13
CA PRO A 47 21.37 -1.70 -33.56
C PRO A 47 21.62 -2.69 -32.41
N ASN A 48 20.69 -3.62 -32.21
CA ASN A 48 20.73 -4.59 -31.09
C ASN A 48 21.59 -5.84 -31.36
N SER A 49 21.98 -6.13 -32.60
CA SER A 49 22.93 -7.21 -32.92
C SER A 49 23.40 -7.18 -34.37
N PHE A 50 24.65 -7.60 -34.60
CA PHE A 50 25.22 -7.80 -35.93
C PHE A 50 25.61 -9.28 -36.09
N PHE A 51 25.21 -9.89 -37.20
CA PHE A 51 25.61 -11.25 -37.57
C PHE A 51 26.32 -11.24 -38.93
N PHE A 52 27.41 -12.01 -39.01
CA PHE A 52 28.20 -12.20 -40.23
C PHE A 52 28.05 -13.64 -40.72
N GLU A 53 27.62 -13.80 -41.97
CA GLU A 53 27.67 -15.09 -42.66
C GLU A 53 28.11 -14.87 -44.11
N LYS A 54 29.07 -15.69 -44.59
CA LYS A 54 29.59 -15.69 -45.98
C LYS A 54 29.91 -14.29 -46.55
N LYS A 55 30.72 -13.52 -45.81
CA LYS A 55 31.19 -12.18 -46.22
C LYS A 55 30.08 -11.15 -46.47
N LYS A 56 28.89 -11.35 -45.90
CA LYS A 56 27.82 -10.35 -45.87
C LYS A 56 27.45 -10.02 -44.43
N LEU A 57 27.35 -8.73 -44.14
CA LEU A 57 26.90 -8.20 -42.85
C LEU A 57 25.37 -8.13 -42.87
N TYR A 58 24.73 -8.78 -41.91
CA TYR A 58 23.29 -8.70 -41.70
C TYR A 58 23.01 -7.86 -40.45
N ILE A 59 22.16 -6.84 -40.62
CA ILE A 59 21.75 -5.92 -39.55
C ILE A 59 20.31 -6.24 -39.19
N ALA A 60 20.05 -6.64 -37.94
CA ALA A 60 18.71 -6.82 -37.44
C ALA A 60 18.22 -5.50 -36.81
N CYS A 61 17.27 -4.82 -37.47
CA CYS A 61 16.56 -3.67 -36.91
C CYS A 61 15.11 -4.05 -36.59
N SER A 62 14.64 -3.73 -35.39
CA SER A 62 13.21 -3.79 -35.03
C SER A 62 12.44 -2.66 -35.74
N PRO A 63 11.21 -2.88 -36.22
CA PRO A 63 10.48 -1.84 -36.94
C PRO A 63 9.82 -0.85 -35.97
N VAL A 64 10.18 0.43 -36.08
CA VAL A 64 9.39 1.56 -35.57
C VAL A 64 8.88 2.34 -36.79
N PHE A 65 7.57 2.55 -36.87
CA PHE A 65 6.92 3.26 -37.98
C PHE A 65 6.95 4.78 -37.77
N PHE A 66 7.47 5.55 -38.74
CA PHE A 66 7.02 6.92 -39.03
C PHE A 66 7.14 7.30 -40.51
N SER A 67 6.50 8.44 -40.83
CA SER A 67 5.81 8.78 -42.07
C SER A 67 6.63 9.57 -43.11
N HIS A 68 6.24 9.38 -44.37
CA HIS A 68 6.38 10.22 -45.58
C HIS A 68 7.67 10.25 -46.44
N LYS A 69 7.39 9.92 -47.72
CA LYS A 69 7.92 10.38 -49.01
C LYS A 69 9.27 9.80 -49.51
N SER A 70 9.13 9.06 -50.63
CA SER A 70 10.08 8.94 -51.75
C SER A 70 11.13 7.82 -51.69
N ILE A 71 10.73 6.54 -51.77
CA ILE A 71 11.64 5.47 -52.24
C ILE A 71 10.91 4.53 -53.21
N LYS A 72 11.52 4.32 -54.38
CA LYS A 72 11.02 3.52 -55.52
C LYS A 72 10.78 2.05 -55.13
N TYR A 73 9.62 1.54 -55.51
CA TYR A 73 9.18 0.14 -55.37
C TYR A 73 10.09 -0.86 -56.10
N VAL A 74 10.55 -1.90 -55.41
CA VAL A 74 10.84 -3.20 -56.02
C VAL A 74 9.66 -4.13 -55.71
N ARG A 75 8.95 -4.56 -56.76
CA ARG A 75 7.77 -5.43 -56.68
C ARG A 75 8.15 -6.81 -56.13
N GLY A 76 7.80 -7.06 -54.87
CA GLY A 76 7.64 -8.40 -54.29
C GLY A 76 6.30 -8.47 -53.57
N LYS A 77 5.32 -9.21 -54.10
CA LYS A 77 4.01 -9.41 -53.47
C LYS A 77 4.18 -10.25 -52.19
N VAL A 78 4.27 -9.62 -51.03
CA VAL A 78 3.99 -10.27 -49.75
C VAL A 78 2.55 -9.94 -49.37
N LYS A 79 1.63 -10.89 -49.57
CA LYS A 79 0.26 -10.81 -49.05
C LYS A 79 0.32 -11.00 -47.53
N GLY A 80 0.36 -9.91 -46.78
CA GLY A 80 0.11 -9.93 -45.34
C GLY A 80 -1.37 -10.24 -45.08
N TYR A 81 -1.67 -11.45 -44.62
CA TYR A 81 -3.00 -11.80 -44.13
C TYR A 81 -3.11 -11.35 -42.67
N TRP A 82 -3.84 -10.25 -42.44
CA TRP A 82 -4.23 -9.80 -41.12
C TRP A 82 -5.71 -10.13 -40.92
N PHE A 83 -6.00 -11.06 -40.01
CA PHE A 83 -7.38 -11.44 -39.70
C PHE A 83 -7.90 -10.66 -38.49
N HIS A 84 -8.89 -9.80 -38.73
CA HIS A 84 -9.80 -9.32 -37.70
C HIS A 84 -10.71 -10.46 -37.22
N PRO A 85 -11.22 -10.42 -35.97
CA PRO A 85 -12.30 -11.30 -35.55
C PRO A 85 -13.56 -10.87 -36.31
N THR A 86 -13.99 -11.67 -37.27
CA THR A 86 -15.36 -11.58 -37.80
C THR A 86 -16.26 -12.40 -36.90
N SER A 87 -17.25 -11.72 -36.36
CA SER A 87 -18.43 -12.25 -35.69
C SER A 87 -19.03 -13.44 -36.44
N GLY A 88 -19.47 -14.45 -35.67
CA GLY A 88 -20.52 -15.38 -36.05
C GLY A 88 -20.27 -16.31 -37.24
N ARG A 89 -20.13 -17.61 -36.94
CA ARG A 89 -20.22 -18.79 -37.84
C ARG A 89 -18.98 -19.14 -38.68
N ALA A 90 -18.29 -20.19 -38.24
CA ALA A 90 -18.06 -21.41 -39.04
C ALA A 90 -17.35 -22.47 -38.19
N ILE A 91 -18.12 -23.33 -37.52
CA ILE A 91 -17.63 -24.58 -36.92
C ILE A 91 -17.31 -25.53 -38.08
N LYS A 92 -16.04 -25.61 -38.51
CA LYS A 92 -15.62 -26.68 -39.44
C LYS A 92 -15.45 -27.98 -38.66
N LYS A 93 -16.04 -29.05 -39.20
CA LYS A 93 -16.05 -30.44 -38.69
C LYS A 93 -14.68 -30.83 -38.11
N GLY A 94 -14.70 -31.26 -36.84
CA GLY A 94 -13.52 -31.80 -36.16
C GLY A 94 -13.03 -33.06 -36.88
N VAL A 95 -11.75 -33.05 -37.26
CA VAL A 95 -11.08 -34.22 -37.84
C VAL A 95 -10.85 -35.22 -36.70
N LYS A 96 -11.19 -36.50 -36.96
CA LYS A 96 -10.92 -37.62 -36.03
C LYS A 96 -9.41 -37.77 -35.89
N LYS A 97 -8.87 -37.56 -34.69
CA LYS A 97 -7.43 -37.45 -34.46
C LYS A 97 -6.98 -38.42 -33.38
N LYS A 98 -5.82 -39.04 -33.58
CA LYS A 98 -5.19 -39.89 -32.55
C LYS A 98 -4.77 -38.99 -31.40
N ILE A 99 -5.23 -39.34 -30.20
CA ILE A 99 -4.86 -38.69 -28.96
C ILE A 99 -3.92 -39.63 -28.21
N TYR A 100 -2.75 -39.15 -27.82
CA TYR A 100 -1.93 -39.82 -26.81
C TYR A 100 -2.25 -39.18 -25.46
N ILE A 101 -2.69 -40.01 -24.50
CA ILE A 101 -3.17 -39.54 -23.20
C ILE A 101 -2.09 -39.78 -22.15
N ASN A 102 -1.44 -38.69 -21.75
CA ASN A 102 -1.08 -38.50 -20.35
C ASN A 102 -1.80 -37.21 -19.90
N THR A 103 -1.37 -36.55 -18.84
CA THR A 103 -1.91 -35.24 -18.44
C THR A 103 -1.76 -34.14 -19.51
N VAL A 104 -0.87 -34.34 -20.50
CA VAL A 104 -0.80 -33.55 -21.73
C VAL A 104 -1.45 -34.36 -22.86
N VAL A 105 -2.31 -33.71 -23.64
CA VAL A 105 -3.01 -34.30 -24.79
C VAL A 105 -2.22 -33.98 -26.05
N VAL A 106 -1.77 -34.99 -26.78
CA VAL A 106 -1.14 -34.79 -28.10
C VAL A 106 -2.19 -34.98 -29.19
N ALA A 107 -2.40 -33.99 -30.03
CA ALA A 107 -3.33 -34.04 -31.16
C ALA A 107 -2.59 -33.93 -32.50
N ASP A 108 -2.79 -34.91 -33.36
CA ASP A 108 -2.28 -34.90 -34.74
C ASP A 108 -3.11 -33.98 -35.67
N ASP A 109 -2.58 -33.68 -36.85
CA ASP A 109 -3.23 -32.89 -37.92
C ASP A 109 -3.61 -31.45 -37.52
N MET A 110 -2.81 -30.80 -36.67
CA MET A 110 -3.05 -29.46 -36.13
C MET A 110 -2.41 -28.35 -36.98
N LEU A 111 -2.31 -28.54 -38.30
CA LEU A 111 -1.73 -27.55 -39.21
C LEU A 111 -2.49 -26.22 -39.17
N GLY A 112 -1.74 -25.12 -39.05
CA GLY A 112 -2.26 -23.77 -38.91
C GLY A 112 -2.78 -23.43 -37.51
N ALA A 113 -2.54 -24.28 -36.51
CA ALA A 113 -2.68 -23.89 -35.11
C ALA A 113 -1.47 -23.03 -34.71
N PHE A 114 -1.64 -22.16 -33.71
CA PHE A 114 -0.56 -21.33 -33.18
C PHE A 114 -0.33 -21.56 -31.69
N MET A 115 0.84 -21.16 -31.21
CA MET A 115 1.23 -21.28 -29.80
C MET A 115 0.27 -20.49 -28.90
N TYR A 116 -0.12 -21.07 -27.76
CA TYR A 116 -1.08 -20.51 -26.80
C TYR A 116 -2.49 -20.29 -27.37
N GLU A 117 -2.87 -21.05 -28.40
CA GLU A 117 -4.24 -21.09 -28.91
C GLU A 117 -5.11 -21.98 -27.99
N LEU A 118 -6.32 -21.49 -27.69
CA LEU A 118 -7.32 -22.23 -26.92
C LEU A 118 -8.04 -23.24 -27.82
N VAL A 119 -8.20 -24.45 -27.32
CA VAL A 119 -8.82 -25.58 -28.02
C VAL A 119 -9.86 -26.23 -27.13
N ARG A 120 -10.81 -26.94 -27.75
CA ARG A 120 -11.83 -27.74 -27.09
C ARG A 120 -11.57 -29.20 -27.40
N VAL A 121 -11.21 -29.98 -26.39
CA VAL A 121 -10.79 -31.39 -26.51
C VAL A 121 -11.92 -32.30 -26.08
N GLY A 122 -12.16 -33.38 -26.81
CA GLY A 122 -13.15 -34.37 -26.39
C GLY A 122 -14.57 -34.07 -26.83
N LYS A 123 -15.46 -35.06 -26.67
CA LYS A 123 -16.91 -34.88 -26.84
C LYS A 123 -17.48 -33.88 -25.82
N GLN A 124 -16.91 -33.87 -24.62
CA GLN A 124 -17.24 -32.96 -23.54
C GLN A 124 -16.69 -31.53 -23.74
N LYS A 125 -15.89 -31.29 -24.79
CA LYS A 125 -15.33 -29.94 -25.10
C LYS A 125 -14.54 -29.33 -23.94
N LEU A 126 -13.70 -30.13 -23.30
CA LEU A 126 -12.78 -29.69 -22.25
C LEU A 126 -11.89 -28.56 -22.76
N VAL A 127 -11.68 -27.52 -21.95
CA VAL A 127 -10.83 -26.39 -22.34
C VAL A 127 -9.37 -26.79 -22.26
N GLY A 128 -8.60 -26.54 -23.32
CA GLY A 128 -7.15 -26.69 -23.30
C GLY A 128 -6.43 -25.58 -24.06
N GLU A 129 -5.12 -25.50 -23.88
CA GLU A 129 -4.23 -24.53 -24.52
C GLU A 129 -3.07 -25.25 -25.20
N ILE A 130 -2.70 -24.83 -26.41
CA ILE A 130 -1.57 -25.39 -27.14
C ILE A 130 -0.25 -24.84 -26.58
N ILE A 131 0.63 -25.72 -26.12
CA ILE A 131 1.91 -25.35 -25.47
C ILE A 131 3.15 -25.66 -26.31
N ARG A 132 3.05 -26.61 -27.25
CA ARG A 132 4.16 -26.96 -28.16
C ARG A 132 3.58 -27.43 -29.49
N LEU A 133 4.23 -27.03 -30.57
CA LEU A 133 3.87 -27.40 -31.94
C LEU A 133 5.05 -28.12 -32.60
N GLU A 134 4.79 -29.30 -33.15
CA GLU A 134 5.77 -30.10 -33.89
C GLU A 134 5.19 -30.50 -35.24
N THR A 135 5.55 -29.76 -36.28
CA THR A 135 5.09 -30.03 -37.66
C THR A 135 3.56 -30.08 -37.75
N SER A 136 2.95 -31.27 -37.73
CA SER A 136 1.50 -31.49 -37.74
C SER A 136 0.91 -31.85 -36.37
N LYS A 137 1.73 -32.02 -35.33
CA LYS A 137 1.31 -32.36 -33.97
C LYS A 137 1.24 -31.12 -33.09
N ALA A 138 0.21 -31.05 -32.25
CA ALA A 138 0.12 -30.07 -31.18
C ALA A 138 0.04 -30.75 -29.82
N TYR A 139 0.85 -30.29 -28.89
CA TYR A 139 0.79 -30.65 -27.48
C TYR A 139 -0.14 -29.66 -26.80
N ILE A 140 -1.18 -30.18 -26.17
CA ILE A 140 -2.27 -29.43 -25.57
C ILE A 140 -2.28 -29.70 -24.08
N GLN A 141 -2.21 -28.64 -23.31
CA GLN A 141 -2.44 -28.64 -21.88
C GLN A 141 -3.93 -28.46 -21.61
N VAL A 142 -4.57 -29.43 -20.97
CA VAL A 142 -6.00 -29.33 -20.64
C VAL A 142 -6.15 -28.68 -19.26
N TYR A 143 -7.05 -27.71 -19.14
CA TYR A 143 -7.37 -27.00 -17.88
C TYR A 143 -8.37 -27.76 -17.00
N GLU A 144 -8.79 -28.94 -17.45
CA GLU A 144 -9.74 -29.84 -16.82
C GLU A 144 -9.13 -31.24 -16.71
N GLU A 145 -9.77 -32.10 -15.93
CA GLU A 145 -9.34 -33.48 -15.79
C GLU A 145 -9.50 -34.25 -17.12
N THR A 146 -8.46 -34.94 -17.56
CA THR A 146 -8.44 -35.67 -18.84
C THR A 146 -9.02 -37.08 -18.75
N ALA A 147 -9.44 -37.52 -17.57
CA ALA A 147 -10.04 -38.82 -17.35
C ALA A 147 -11.33 -38.98 -18.18
N GLY A 148 -11.40 -40.07 -18.95
CA GLY A 148 -12.52 -40.36 -19.85
C GLY A 148 -12.36 -39.87 -21.28
N LEU A 149 -11.26 -39.16 -21.60
CA LEU A 149 -10.88 -38.94 -22.99
C LEU A 149 -10.45 -40.26 -23.64
N THR A 150 -10.77 -40.43 -24.92
CA THR A 150 -10.42 -41.63 -25.69
C THR A 150 -9.69 -41.27 -26.98
N ILE A 151 -8.89 -42.20 -27.50
CA ILE A 151 -8.23 -42.03 -28.80
C ILE A 151 -9.30 -41.89 -29.88
N GLY A 152 -9.21 -40.83 -30.69
CA GLY A 152 -10.17 -40.55 -31.76
C GLY A 152 -11.17 -39.44 -31.44
N ASP A 153 -11.19 -38.95 -30.20
CA ASP A 153 -12.01 -37.80 -29.83
C ASP A 153 -11.61 -36.53 -30.61
N PRO A 154 -12.57 -35.67 -30.97
CA PRO A 154 -12.28 -34.47 -31.77
C PRO A 154 -11.59 -33.39 -30.93
N VAL A 155 -10.69 -32.64 -31.57
CA VAL A 155 -10.12 -31.41 -31.02
C VAL A 155 -10.54 -30.24 -31.91
N LEU A 156 -11.32 -29.32 -31.35
CA LEU A 156 -11.81 -28.12 -32.02
C LEU A 156 -10.92 -26.92 -31.68
N ARG A 157 -10.55 -26.17 -32.70
CA ARG A 157 -9.73 -24.95 -32.57
C ARG A 157 -10.59 -23.72 -32.44
N THR A 158 -10.27 -22.85 -31.47
CA THR A 158 -11.00 -21.57 -31.30
C THR A 158 -10.35 -20.41 -32.06
N ARG A 159 -9.08 -20.55 -32.48
CA ARG A 159 -8.27 -19.48 -33.11
C ARG A 159 -8.11 -18.23 -32.25
N GLN A 160 -8.28 -18.36 -30.95
CA GLN A 160 -8.11 -17.29 -29.97
C GLN A 160 -7.22 -17.81 -28.85
N SER A 161 -6.39 -16.94 -28.28
CA SER A 161 -5.68 -17.26 -27.05
C SER A 161 -6.63 -17.18 -25.86
N LEU A 162 -6.23 -17.77 -24.73
CA LEU A 162 -6.95 -17.61 -23.48
C LEU A 162 -7.17 -16.12 -23.20
N SER A 163 -8.45 -15.72 -23.18
CA SER A 163 -8.88 -14.34 -23.06
C SER A 163 -9.97 -14.24 -22.02
N VAL A 164 -9.94 -13.14 -21.28
CA VAL A 164 -10.96 -12.80 -20.28
C VAL A 164 -11.92 -11.78 -20.85
N GLU A 165 -13.19 -11.91 -20.49
CA GLU A 165 -14.24 -10.96 -20.80
C GLU A 165 -14.20 -9.82 -19.78
N LEU A 166 -14.03 -8.59 -20.26
CA LEU A 166 -13.89 -7.40 -19.43
C LEU A 166 -15.11 -6.49 -19.64
N GLY A 167 -15.77 -6.07 -18.56
CA GLY A 167 -16.96 -5.22 -18.61
C GLY A 167 -17.67 -5.12 -17.25
N PRO A 168 -18.90 -4.57 -17.22
CA PRO A 168 -19.69 -4.47 -15.99
C PRO A 168 -20.17 -5.85 -15.51
N GLY A 169 -20.24 -6.03 -14.19
CA GLY A 169 -20.59 -7.30 -13.55
C GLY A 169 -19.37 -8.15 -13.18
N ILE A 170 -18.18 -7.57 -13.05
CA ILE A 170 -16.97 -8.28 -12.58
C ILE A 170 -16.84 -8.18 -11.07
N LEU A 171 -17.21 -7.03 -10.51
CA LEU A 171 -17.23 -6.83 -9.06
C LEU A 171 -18.33 -7.69 -8.44
N GLU A 172 -18.16 -8.03 -7.15
CA GLU A 172 -19.05 -8.95 -6.40
C GLU A 172 -18.98 -10.42 -6.82
N ASN A 173 -18.56 -10.70 -8.07
CA ASN A 173 -18.48 -12.04 -8.61
C ASN A 173 -17.23 -12.82 -8.20
N ILE A 174 -17.41 -14.15 -8.14
CA ILE A 174 -16.39 -15.12 -7.82
C ILE A 174 -16.14 -15.99 -9.05
N PHE A 175 -14.92 -15.97 -9.54
CA PHE A 175 -14.49 -16.68 -10.73
C PHE A 175 -13.58 -17.87 -10.39
N ASP A 176 -13.54 -18.87 -11.27
CA ASP A 176 -12.46 -19.86 -11.29
C ASP A 176 -11.23 -19.35 -12.09
N GLY A 177 -10.19 -20.19 -12.21
CA GLY A 177 -8.95 -19.82 -12.90
C GLY A 177 -9.10 -19.46 -14.39
N ILE A 178 -10.19 -19.86 -15.04
CA ILE A 178 -10.51 -19.56 -16.45
C ILE A 178 -11.71 -18.62 -16.60
N GLN A 179 -12.04 -17.88 -15.54
CA GLN A 179 -13.08 -16.85 -15.49
C GLN A 179 -14.53 -17.35 -15.62
N ARG A 180 -14.84 -18.55 -15.12
CA ARG A 180 -16.24 -19.02 -15.01
C ARG A 180 -16.83 -18.63 -13.65
N PRO A 181 -18.04 -18.05 -13.59
CA PRO A 181 -18.66 -17.64 -12.32
C PRO A 181 -19.11 -18.88 -11.51
N LEU A 182 -18.56 -19.06 -10.30
CA LEU A 182 -18.81 -20.26 -9.49
C LEU A 182 -20.26 -20.38 -9.04
N GLU A 183 -20.94 -19.27 -8.75
CA GLU A 183 -22.35 -19.28 -8.33
C GLU A 183 -23.26 -19.81 -9.45
N ALA A 184 -23.05 -19.36 -10.68
CA ALA A 184 -23.81 -19.84 -11.83
C ALA A 184 -23.50 -21.32 -12.12
N ILE A 185 -22.25 -21.78 -11.91
CA ILE A 185 -21.91 -23.22 -12.02
C ILE A 185 -22.70 -24.01 -10.98
N ALA A 186 -22.74 -23.55 -9.74
CA ALA A 186 -23.45 -24.23 -8.66
C ALA A 186 -24.95 -24.35 -8.97
N GLN A 187 -25.57 -23.28 -9.49
CA GLN A 187 -26.97 -23.29 -9.90
C GLN A 187 -27.25 -24.24 -11.08
N LEU A 188 -26.36 -24.30 -12.08
CA LEU A 188 -26.48 -25.28 -13.17
C LEU A 188 -26.31 -26.72 -12.67
N SER A 189 -25.32 -26.95 -11.81
CA SER A 189 -25.01 -28.29 -11.28
C SER A 189 -26.18 -28.82 -10.45
N LEU A 190 -26.82 -27.94 -9.67
CA LEU A 190 -28.04 -28.28 -8.94
C LEU A 190 -29.18 -28.73 -9.88
N LYS A 191 -29.34 -28.05 -11.03
CA LYS A 191 -30.36 -28.39 -12.03
C LYS A 191 -30.06 -29.69 -12.77
N GLU A 192 -28.80 -29.96 -13.10
CA GLU A 192 -28.40 -31.12 -13.91
C GLU A 192 -28.19 -32.39 -13.09
N THR A 193 -27.63 -32.27 -11.88
CA THR A 193 -27.20 -33.42 -11.07
C THR A 193 -27.93 -33.57 -9.74
N GLY A 194 -28.78 -32.60 -9.38
CA GLY A 194 -29.45 -32.57 -8.07
C GLY A 194 -28.53 -32.18 -6.91
N SER A 195 -27.26 -31.84 -7.17
CA SER A 195 -26.28 -31.42 -6.16
C SER A 195 -25.51 -30.18 -6.63
N ALA A 196 -25.41 -29.17 -5.78
CA ALA A 196 -24.67 -27.93 -6.06
C ALA A 196 -23.16 -28.02 -5.74
N VAL A 197 -22.67 -29.18 -5.29
CA VAL A 197 -21.35 -29.30 -4.65
C VAL A 197 -20.21 -29.50 -5.66
N PHE A 198 -20.49 -30.12 -6.81
CA PHE A 198 -19.46 -30.51 -7.78
C PHE A 198 -19.48 -29.63 -9.02
N ILE A 199 -18.30 -29.33 -9.56
CA ILE A 199 -18.14 -28.64 -10.84
C ILE A 199 -18.18 -29.68 -11.96
N PRO A 200 -19.14 -29.64 -12.89
CA PRO A 200 -19.23 -30.61 -13.97
C PRO A 200 -18.12 -30.36 -15.01
N ARG A 201 -17.66 -31.42 -15.65
CA ARG A 201 -16.62 -31.35 -16.69
C ARG A 201 -17.18 -30.81 -18.00
N GLY A 202 -16.40 -29.99 -18.71
CA GLY A 202 -16.77 -29.44 -20.01
C GLY A 202 -17.80 -28.30 -19.99
N VAL A 203 -18.18 -27.82 -18.80
CA VAL A 203 -19.17 -26.75 -18.65
C VAL A 203 -18.64 -25.47 -19.27
N THR A 204 -19.43 -24.95 -20.22
CA THR A 204 -19.15 -23.69 -20.89
C THR A 204 -20.24 -22.69 -20.52
N MET A 205 -19.87 -21.67 -19.76
CA MET A 205 -20.73 -20.55 -19.42
C MET A 205 -20.09 -19.23 -19.85
N SER A 206 -20.93 -18.21 -20.02
CA SER A 206 -20.50 -16.82 -20.13
C SER A 206 -19.85 -16.39 -18.83
N ALA A 207 -18.78 -15.59 -18.90
CA ALA A 207 -18.14 -15.06 -17.70
C ALA A 207 -19.06 -14.06 -16.99
N LEU A 208 -19.73 -13.21 -17.79
CA LEU A 208 -20.66 -12.20 -17.30
C LEU A 208 -22.10 -12.58 -17.63
N ASP A 209 -23.03 -12.11 -16.80
CA ASP A 209 -24.46 -12.35 -16.95
C ASP A 209 -25.03 -11.57 -18.14
N ARG A 210 -25.53 -12.30 -19.13
CA ARG A 210 -26.15 -11.78 -20.36
C ARG A 210 -27.65 -11.58 -20.22
N THR A 211 -28.22 -11.63 -19.03
CA THR A 211 -29.65 -11.36 -18.80
C THR A 211 -29.86 -10.06 -18.03
N LYS A 212 -28.87 -9.67 -17.23
CA LYS A 212 -28.89 -8.43 -16.44
C LYS A 212 -28.80 -7.20 -17.34
N GLU A 213 -29.71 -6.26 -17.12
CA GLU A 213 -29.69 -4.94 -17.75
C GLU A 213 -28.96 -3.92 -16.88
N TRP A 214 -28.14 -3.10 -17.52
CA TRP A 214 -27.32 -2.08 -16.88
C TRP A 214 -27.75 -0.69 -17.34
N LYS A 215 -27.84 0.25 -16.40
CA LYS A 215 -28.13 1.65 -16.71
C LYS A 215 -26.88 2.33 -17.28
N PHE A 216 -26.88 2.53 -18.59
CA PHE A 216 -25.80 3.17 -19.33
C PHE A 216 -26.07 4.66 -19.51
N THR A 217 -25.09 5.48 -19.15
CA THR A 217 -25.08 6.93 -19.37
C THR A 217 -23.98 7.27 -20.36
N ARG A 218 -24.38 7.81 -21.51
CA ARG A 218 -23.48 8.12 -22.61
C ARG A 218 -22.62 9.35 -22.32
N ASN A 219 -21.39 9.36 -22.82
CA ASN A 219 -20.56 10.57 -22.85
C ASN A 219 -21.02 11.52 -23.96
N GLU A 220 -21.56 12.68 -23.59
CA GLU A 220 -22.11 13.67 -24.53
C GLU A 220 -21.09 14.26 -25.51
N LYS A 221 -19.79 14.17 -25.18
CA LYS A 221 -18.70 14.67 -26.04
C LYS A 221 -18.56 13.86 -27.33
N ILE A 222 -19.03 12.61 -27.35
CA ILE A 222 -18.94 11.73 -28.53
C ILE A 222 -20.14 12.01 -29.43
N LYS A 223 -19.88 12.57 -30.61
CA LYS A 223 -20.89 12.83 -31.65
C LYS A 223 -20.64 11.96 -32.87
N LYS A 224 -21.65 11.82 -33.75
CA LYS A 224 -21.45 11.18 -35.07
C LYS A 224 -20.34 11.92 -35.83
N GLY A 225 -19.38 11.16 -36.36
CA GLY A 225 -18.21 11.70 -37.05
C GLY A 225 -17.04 12.11 -36.13
N SER A 226 -17.19 12.02 -34.79
CA SER A 226 -16.06 12.26 -33.88
C SER A 226 -14.96 11.20 -34.06
N LEU A 227 -13.72 11.63 -33.92
CA LEU A 227 -12.57 10.74 -33.89
C LEU A 227 -12.39 10.20 -32.48
N VAL A 228 -12.31 8.88 -32.35
CA VAL A 228 -12.09 8.19 -31.09
C VAL A 228 -10.82 7.35 -31.16
N SER A 229 -10.07 7.38 -30.06
CA SER A 229 -8.82 6.68 -29.87
C SER A 229 -9.00 5.45 -28.96
N PRO A 230 -8.07 4.49 -29.00
CA PRO A 230 -8.12 3.36 -28.08
C PRO A 230 -8.03 3.83 -26.62
N GLY A 231 -8.87 3.29 -25.74
CA GLY A 231 -8.96 3.68 -24.33
C GLY A 231 -9.90 4.85 -24.04
N ASP A 232 -10.50 5.49 -25.05
CA ASP A 232 -11.46 6.57 -24.84
C ASP A 232 -12.72 6.05 -24.11
N VAL A 233 -13.27 6.86 -23.20
CA VAL A 233 -14.47 6.51 -22.43
C VAL A 233 -15.73 6.83 -23.24
N ILE A 234 -16.45 5.78 -23.61
CA ILE A 234 -17.70 5.84 -24.39
C ILE A 234 -18.86 6.33 -23.51
N GLY A 235 -18.88 5.88 -22.27
CA GLY A 235 -19.91 6.21 -21.28
C GLY A 235 -19.65 5.50 -19.96
N VAL A 236 -20.56 5.68 -19.03
CA VAL A 236 -20.47 5.11 -17.68
C VAL A 236 -21.68 4.22 -17.39
N VAL A 237 -21.44 3.13 -16.68
CA VAL A 237 -22.47 2.22 -16.19
C VAL A 237 -22.47 2.27 -14.67
N PHE A 238 -23.67 2.33 -14.09
CA PHE A 238 -23.83 2.14 -12.66
C PHE A 238 -23.69 0.65 -12.33
N GLU A 239 -22.60 0.24 -11.68
CA GLU A 239 -22.39 -1.15 -11.27
C GLU A 239 -22.88 -1.37 -9.83
N ASN A 240 -22.30 -0.64 -8.87
CA ASN A 240 -22.54 -0.82 -7.43
C ASN A 240 -22.58 0.54 -6.72
N GLU A 241 -23.02 0.56 -5.45
CA GLU A 241 -23.00 1.77 -4.61
C GLU A 241 -21.59 2.37 -4.42
N LEU A 242 -20.56 1.52 -4.35
CA LEU A 242 -19.15 1.96 -4.28
C LEU A 242 -18.58 2.32 -5.66
N PHE A 243 -19.21 1.82 -6.74
CA PHE A 243 -18.79 2.03 -8.13
C PHE A 243 -19.94 2.59 -8.94
N PRO A 244 -20.32 3.86 -8.70
CA PRO A 244 -21.39 4.49 -9.45
C PRO A 244 -21.00 4.72 -10.92
N GLU A 245 -19.70 4.80 -11.22
CA GLU A 245 -19.17 5.10 -12.56
C GLU A 245 -18.20 4.01 -13.05
N HIS A 246 -18.74 2.88 -13.51
CA HIS A 246 -17.95 1.91 -14.27
C HIS A 246 -17.74 2.46 -15.69
N LYS A 247 -16.51 2.86 -16.02
CA LYS A 247 -16.19 3.50 -17.30
C LYS A 247 -16.07 2.46 -18.41
N ILE A 248 -16.94 2.52 -19.41
CA ILE A 248 -16.89 1.69 -20.61
C ILE A 248 -15.91 2.33 -21.59
N MET A 249 -14.83 1.62 -21.91
CA MET A 249 -13.72 2.13 -22.71
C MET A 249 -13.64 1.44 -24.08
N ILE A 250 -13.14 2.15 -25.08
CA ILE A 250 -12.82 1.55 -26.38
C ILE A 250 -11.63 0.58 -26.21
N PRO A 251 -11.71 -0.64 -26.76
CA PRO A 251 -10.62 -1.61 -26.64
C PRO A 251 -9.29 -1.09 -27.22
N PRO A 252 -8.12 -1.43 -26.63
CA PRO A 252 -6.84 -0.80 -26.97
C PRO A 252 -6.30 -0.96 -28.41
N ARG A 253 -6.97 -1.76 -29.25
CA ARG A 253 -6.58 -1.99 -30.67
C ARG A 253 -7.56 -1.38 -31.66
N ILE A 254 -8.59 -0.71 -31.18
CA ILE A 254 -9.67 -0.17 -31.99
C ILE A 254 -9.66 1.35 -31.85
N GLY A 255 -9.70 2.04 -32.99
CA GLY A 255 -9.80 3.49 -33.07
C GLY A 255 -10.31 3.90 -34.46
N GLY A 256 -10.89 5.08 -34.58
CA GLY A 256 -11.47 5.53 -35.84
C GLY A 256 -12.54 6.58 -35.67
N THR A 257 -13.42 6.70 -36.66
CA THR A 257 -14.52 7.68 -36.65
C THR A 257 -15.83 7.01 -36.27
N VAL A 258 -16.59 7.62 -35.36
CA VAL A 258 -17.89 7.12 -34.93
C VAL A 258 -18.92 7.24 -36.06
N THR A 259 -19.55 6.14 -36.44
CA THR A 259 -20.62 6.12 -37.45
C THR A 259 -22.00 6.12 -36.82
N ASN A 260 -22.22 5.21 -35.87
CA ASN A 260 -23.47 5.05 -35.14
C ASN A 260 -23.21 4.94 -33.64
N PHE A 261 -24.16 5.38 -32.84
CA PHE A 261 -24.14 5.28 -31.38
C PHE A 261 -25.56 5.07 -30.86
N ILE A 262 -25.68 4.56 -29.63
CA ILE A 262 -26.94 4.44 -28.89
C ILE A 262 -27.06 5.54 -27.82
N ASP A 263 -28.28 5.93 -27.49
CA ASP A 263 -28.57 6.90 -26.42
C ASP A 263 -28.47 6.27 -25.03
N SER A 264 -28.56 7.10 -23.98
CA SER A 264 -28.56 6.64 -22.59
C SER A 264 -29.83 5.83 -22.28
N GLY A 265 -29.70 4.70 -21.58
CA GLY A 265 -30.80 3.80 -21.31
C GLY A 265 -30.36 2.54 -20.55
N SER A 266 -31.30 1.65 -20.27
CA SER A 266 -31.01 0.32 -19.73
C SER A 266 -30.74 -0.64 -20.88
N TYR A 267 -29.55 -1.24 -20.89
CA TYR A 267 -29.15 -2.19 -21.92
C TYR A 267 -28.42 -3.38 -21.32
N ASN A 268 -28.51 -4.49 -22.04
CA ASN A 268 -27.74 -5.67 -21.77
C ASN A 268 -26.31 -5.55 -22.33
N ILE A 269 -25.40 -6.37 -21.82
CA ILE A 269 -23.97 -6.37 -22.13
C ILE A 269 -23.70 -6.60 -23.63
N ASP A 270 -24.49 -7.44 -24.29
CA ASP A 270 -24.36 -7.79 -25.72
C ASP A 270 -24.88 -6.69 -26.67
N LYS A 271 -25.56 -5.66 -26.15
CA LYS A 271 -26.08 -4.60 -26.99
C LYS A 271 -24.93 -3.75 -27.55
N VAL A 272 -24.96 -3.52 -28.87
CA VAL A 272 -24.01 -2.64 -29.54
C VAL A 272 -24.26 -1.19 -29.09
N LEU A 273 -23.24 -0.58 -28.48
CA LEU A 273 -23.26 0.79 -28.00
C LEU A 273 -22.73 1.79 -29.02
N LEU A 274 -21.66 1.41 -29.73
CA LEU A 274 -20.92 2.30 -30.63
C LEU A 274 -20.41 1.49 -31.83
N THR A 275 -20.61 2.01 -33.05
CA THR A 275 -19.95 1.48 -34.25
C THR A 275 -18.88 2.46 -34.68
N VAL A 276 -17.65 1.95 -34.82
CA VAL A 276 -16.47 2.74 -35.19
C VAL A 276 -15.96 2.27 -36.55
N LYS A 277 -15.77 3.22 -37.46
CA LYS A 277 -15.13 2.97 -38.75
C LYS A 277 -13.64 3.24 -38.64
N HIS A 278 -12.83 2.20 -38.81
CA HIS A 278 -11.39 2.29 -38.68
C HIS A 278 -10.76 3.09 -39.82
N ALA A 279 -9.95 4.11 -39.49
CA ALA A 279 -9.47 5.08 -40.47
C ALA A 279 -8.59 4.47 -41.59
N LYS A 280 -7.80 3.44 -41.28
CA LYS A 280 -6.86 2.83 -42.27
C LYS A 280 -7.46 1.70 -43.10
N THR A 281 -8.41 0.96 -42.54
CA THR A 281 -8.96 -0.26 -43.16
C THR A 281 -10.35 -0.03 -43.75
N GLY A 282 -11.01 1.06 -43.37
CA GLY A 282 -12.39 1.38 -43.77
C GLY A 282 -13.43 0.42 -43.20
N LYS A 283 -13.02 -0.58 -42.42
CA LYS A 283 -13.89 -1.59 -41.82
C LYS A 283 -14.61 -1.02 -40.61
N GLU A 284 -15.91 -1.27 -40.53
CA GLU A 284 -16.74 -0.94 -39.38
C GLU A 284 -16.64 -2.05 -38.33
N VAL A 285 -16.51 -1.66 -37.07
CA VAL A 285 -16.41 -2.55 -35.91
C VAL A 285 -17.43 -2.10 -34.87
N ASP A 286 -18.27 -3.04 -34.47
CA ASP A 286 -19.27 -2.85 -33.42
C ASP A 286 -18.63 -3.05 -32.05
N LEU A 287 -18.92 -2.13 -31.13
CA LEU A 287 -18.46 -2.14 -29.75
C LEU A 287 -19.65 -2.32 -28.82
N THR A 288 -19.54 -3.31 -27.95
CA THR A 288 -20.50 -3.64 -26.89
C THR A 288 -19.98 -3.12 -25.55
N MET A 289 -20.70 -3.39 -24.44
CA MET A 289 -20.21 -3.05 -23.09
C MET A 289 -18.98 -3.86 -22.68
N THR A 290 -18.81 -5.05 -23.27
CA THR A 290 -17.68 -5.94 -23.00
C THR A 290 -16.68 -6.01 -24.13
N HIS A 291 -15.44 -6.32 -23.79
CA HIS A 291 -14.45 -6.76 -24.75
C HIS A 291 -13.59 -7.89 -24.19
N ASN A 292 -13.07 -8.73 -25.08
CA ASN A 292 -12.16 -9.80 -24.72
C ASN A 292 -10.71 -9.32 -24.78
N TRP A 293 -9.91 -9.66 -23.76
CA TRP A 293 -8.49 -9.39 -23.74
C TRP A 293 -7.67 -10.63 -23.40
N PRO A 294 -6.60 -10.95 -24.15
CA PRO A 294 -5.77 -12.12 -23.88
C PRO A 294 -4.95 -11.95 -22.60
N VAL A 295 -5.01 -12.92 -21.70
CA VAL A 295 -4.47 -12.80 -20.33
C VAL A 295 -2.94 -12.73 -20.25
N ARG A 296 -2.26 -13.30 -21.26
CA ARG A 296 -0.80 -13.36 -21.35
C ARG A 296 -0.18 -12.05 -21.84
N PHE A 297 -0.98 -11.14 -22.41
CA PHE A 297 -0.48 -9.84 -22.88
C PHE A 297 -0.87 -8.74 -21.87
N PRO A 298 0.10 -7.93 -21.40
CA PRO A 298 -0.22 -6.79 -20.56
C PRO A 298 -1.06 -5.78 -21.34
N ARG A 299 -1.99 -5.11 -20.65
CA ARG A 299 -2.78 -4.04 -21.25
C ARG A 299 -1.89 -2.82 -21.52
N PRO A 300 -1.94 -2.24 -22.73
CA PRO A 300 -1.07 -1.13 -23.11
C PRO A 300 -1.42 0.15 -22.33
N VAL A 301 -0.41 0.97 -22.08
CA VAL A 301 -0.48 2.24 -21.31
C VAL A 301 0.27 3.33 -22.07
N VAL A 302 0.05 4.60 -21.72
CA VAL A 302 0.79 5.73 -22.34
C VAL A 302 2.23 5.73 -21.83
N GLU A 303 2.39 5.82 -20.51
CA GLU A 303 3.67 5.86 -19.83
C GLU A 303 3.57 5.32 -18.40
N LYS A 304 4.70 4.83 -17.87
CA LYS A 304 4.82 4.43 -16.45
C LYS A 304 5.27 5.65 -15.63
N LEU A 305 4.57 5.92 -14.54
CA LEU A 305 4.84 7.02 -13.61
C LEU A 305 5.48 6.48 -12.32
N PRO A 306 6.33 7.26 -11.64
CA PRO A 306 6.81 6.89 -10.33
C PRO A 306 5.67 6.90 -9.29
N GLY A 307 5.79 6.02 -8.29
CA GLY A 307 4.88 6.03 -7.13
C GLY A 307 4.96 7.37 -6.40
N LYS A 308 3.82 7.92 -5.96
CA LYS A 308 3.75 9.17 -5.19
C LYS A 308 3.04 8.99 -3.86
N VAL A 309 2.06 8.09 -3.81
CA VAL A 309 1.16 7.90 -2.67
C VAL A 309 1.51 6.57 -2.00
N ALA A 310 1.63 6.56 -0.67
CA ALA A 310 1.81 5.32 0.08
C ALA A 310 0.53 4.45 0.04
N LEU A 311 0.72 3.13 -0.04
CA LEU A 311 -0.32 2.16 0.22
C LEU A 311 -0.50 2.07 1.74
N LEU A 312 -1.66 2.50 2.23
CA LEU A 312 -2.00 2.37 3.64
C LEU A 312 -2.61 0.99 3.85
N THR A 313 -2.00 0.17 4.69
CA THR A 313 -2.46 -1.18 5.00
C THR A 313 -3.33 -1.23 6.26
N GLY A 314 -3.23 -0.21 7.11
CA GLY A 314 -3.85 -0.17 8.43
C GLY A 314 -3.06 -0.92 9.51
N GLN A 315 -1.91 -1.51 9.15
CA GLN A 315 -1.00 -2.16 10.07
C GLN A 315 0.19 -1.24 10.38
N ARG A 316 0.49 -1.02 11.66
CA ARG A 316 1.55 -0.11 12.11
C ARG A 316 2.91 -0.47 11.55
N VAL A 317 3.31 -1.74 11.63
CA VAL A 317 4.62 -2.20 11.16
C VAL A 317 4.80 -2.04 9.65
N LEU A 318 3.74 -2.30 8.87
CA LEU A 318 3.77 -2.22 7.41
C LEU A 318 3.73 -0.77 6.94
N ASP A 319 2.94 0.08 7.60
CA ASP A 319 2.78 1.49 7.19
C ASP A 319 3.95 2.38 7.67
N SER A 320 4.58 2.05 8.80
CA SER A 320 5.70 2.83 9.36
C SER A 320 7.08 2.29 8.98
N VAL A 321 7.39 1.04 9.30
CA VAL A 321 8.76 0.51 9.16
C VAL A 321 9.03 0.10 7.72
N PHE A 322 8.07 -0.54 7.06
CA PHE A 322 8.22 -1.10 5.71
C PHE A 322 7.13 -0.65 4.72
N PRO A 323 6.93 0.67 4.53
CA PRO A 323 5.87 1.18 3.67
C PRO A 323 5.99 0.72 2.22
N SER A 324 4.82 0.50 1.62
CA SER A 324 4.67 0.29 0.17
C SER A 324 4.01 1.50 -0.49
N CYS A 325 4.12 1.59 -1.82
CA CYS A 325 3.48 2.63 -2.62
C CYS A 325 2.29 2.07 -3.42
N GLN A 326 1.34 2.93 -3.76
CA GLN A 326 0.30 2.61 -4.73
C GLN A 326 0.94 2.45 -6.11
N GLY A 327 0.81 1.26 -6.69
CA GLY A 327 1.57 0.85 -7.87
C GLY A 327 2.83 0.04 -7.54
N GLY A 328 3.10 -0.21 -6.26
CA GLY A 328 4.27 -0.95 -5.80
C GLY A 328 4.15 -2.47 -5.94
N THR A 329 5.28 -3.13 -5.75
CA THR A 329 5.40 -4.59 -5.70
C THR A 329 5.83 -5.01 -4.30
N CYS A 330 5.03 -5.83 -3.64
CA CYS A 330 5.32 -6.41 -2.34
C CYS A 330 5.37 -7.94 -2.42
N ALA A 331 6.29 -8.54 -1.66
CA ALA A 331 6.26 -9.96 -1.34
C ALA A 331 6.05 -10.16 0.17
N ILE A 332 5.23 -11.16 0.50
CA ILE A 332 5.00 -11.63 1.86
C ILE A 332 5.43 -13.10 1.93
N PRO A 333 6.73 -13.39 2.11
CA PRO A 333 7.12 -14.75 2.38
C PRO A 333 6.87 -15.11 3.84
N GLY A 334 6.54 -16.36 4.06
CA GLY A 334 6.47 -16.92 5.40
C GLY A 334 6.06 -18.37 5.37
N ALA A 335 6.37 -19.09 6.45
CA ALA A 335 5.87 -20.44 6.63
C ALA A 335 4.32 -20.46 6.72
N PHE A 336 3.74 -21.65 6.59
CA PHE A 336 2.31 -21.84 6.83
C PHE A 336 1.94 -21.45 8.26
N GLY A 337 0.78 -20.80 8.45
CA GLY A 337 0.30 -20.39 9.77
C GLY A 337 0.95 -19.12 10.36
N CYS A 338 1.83 -18.43 9.63
CA CYS A 338 2.43 -17.18 10.13
C CYS A 338 1.49 -15.95 10.00
N GLY A 339 0.30 -16.10 9.41
CA GLY A 339 -0.66 -14.99 9.26
C GLY A 339 -0.63 -14.25 7.92
N LYS A 340 -0.12 -14.89 6.85
CA LYS A 340 -0.12 -14.33 5.48
C LYS A 340 -1.53 -13.92 5.03
N THR A 341 -2.49 -14.84 5.12
CA THR A 341 -3.89 -14.60 4.74
C THR A 341 -4.56 -13.54 5.62
N VAL A 342 -4.18 -13.44 6.90
CA VAL A 342 -4.67 -12.38 7.80
C VAL A 342 -4.21 -11.01 7.33
N ILE A 343 -2.94 -10.87 6.90
CA ILE A 343 -2.42 -9.63 6.32
C ILE A 343 -3.12 -9.32 5.00
N SER A 344 -3.29 -10.29 4.10
CA SER A 344 -4.03 -10.11 2.85
C SER A 344 -5.48 -9.67 3.09
N GLN A 345 -6.16 -10.29 4.05
CA GLN A 345 -7.53 -9.91 4.42
C GLN A 345 -7.58 -8.50 5.04
N SER A 346 -6.65 -8.17 5.94
CA SER A 346 -6.56 -6.83 6.54
C SER A 346 -6.30 -5.77 5.47
N LEU A 347 -5.41 -6.04 4.53
CA LEU A 347 -5.13 -5.17 3.40
C LEU A 347 -6.35 -5.01 2.49
N SER A 348 -7.17 -6.05 2.32
CA SER A 348 -8.40 -5.97 1.51
C SER A 348 -9.44 -5.08 2.17
N LYS A 349 -9.44 -5.02 3.50
CA LYS A 349 -10.37 -4.23 4.32
C LYS A 349 -9.96 -2.77 4.43
N HIS A 350 -8.73 -2.52 4.84
CA HIS A 350 -8.29 -1.20 5.30
C HIS A 350 -7.44 -0.46 4.28
N SER A 351 -7.20 -1.06 3.10
CA SER A 351 -6.47 -0.36 2.04
C SER A 351 -7.18 0.88 1.55
N ASN A 352 -6.36 1.88 1.24
CA ASN A 352 -6.75 3.09 0.50
C ASN A 352 -6.89 2.84 -1.02
N CYS A 353 -7.13 1.60 -1.42
CA CYS A 353 -7.39 1.20 -2.81
C CYS A 353 -8.88 1.24 -3.12
N ASP A 354 -9.20 1.59 -4.36
CA ASP A 354 -10.57 1.68 -4.85
C ASP A 354 -11.13 0.27 -5.09
N CYS A 355 -10.35 -0.60 -5.74
CA CYS A 355 -10.72 -1.97 -6.08
C CYS A 355 -9.69 -2.98 -5.54
N VAL A 356 -10.17 -4.15 -5.12
CA VAL A 356 -9.31 -5.27 -4.68
C VAL A 356 -9.56 -6.49 -5.58
N VAL A 357 -8.49 -7.08 -6.11
CA VAL A 357 -8.55 -8.34 -6.86
C VAL A 357 -7.79 -9.39 -6.06
N TYR A 358 -8.51 -10.36 -5.51
CA TYR A 358 -7.91 -11.43 -4.73
C TYR A 358 -7.85 -12.71 -5.57
N VAL A 359 -6.66 -13.26 -5.73
CA VAL A 359 -6.42 -14.50 -6.47
C VAL A 359 -5.92 -15.57 -5.52
N GLY A 360 -6.78 -16.54 -5.24
CA GLY A 360 -6.44 -17.78 -4.56
C GLY A 360 -5.84 -18.78 -5.55
N CYS A 361 -4.52 -18.91 -5.61
CA CYS A 361 -3.80 -19.89 -6.42
C CYS A 361 -3.32 -21.05 -5.55
N GLY A 362 -4.03 -22.18 -5.60
CA GLY A 362 -3.63 -23.41 -4.92
C GLY A 362 -3.78 -23.35 -3.40
N GLU A 363 -4.65 -22.48 -2.89
CA GLU A 363 -4.97 -22.36 -1.46
C GLU A 363 -6.03 -23.37 -1.02
N ARG A 364 -5.95 -23.82 0.23
CA ARG A 364 -6.82 -24.92 0.69
C ARG A 364 -8.28 -24.51 0.57
N GLY A 365 -9.13 -25.49 0.26
CA GLY A 365 -10.57 -25.24 0.11
C GLY A 365 -11.20 -24.58 1.35
N ASN A 366 -10.71 -24.92 2.55
CA ASN A 366 -11.17 -24.32 3.80
C ASN A 366 -10.74 -22.86 3.94
N GLU A 367 -9.52 -22.51 3.55
CA GLU A 367 -9.02 -21.12 3.59
C GLU A 367 -9.81 -20.24 2.62
N MET A 368 -10.09 -20.76 1.41
CA MET A 368 -10.96 -20.08 0.46
C MET A 368 -12.41 -19.98 0.94
N ALA A 369 -12.95 -21.02 1.58
CA ALA A 369 -14.31 -20.99 2.14
C ALA A 369 -14.44 -19.99 3.28
N GLU A 370 -13.41 -19.85 4.13
CA GLU A 370 -13.35 -18.82 5.16
C GLU A 370 -13.38 -17.42 4.56
N VAL A 371 -12.55 -17.15 3.54
CA VAL A 371 -12.58 -15.89 2.78
C VAL A 371 -13.97 -15.61 2.21
N LEU A 372 -14.62 -16.61 1.59
CA LEU A 372 -15.94 -16.47 0.99
C LEU A 372 -17.07 -16.26 2.00
N ARG A 373 -16.95 -16.82 3.21
CA ARG A 373 -17.93 -16.60 4.29
C ARG A 373 -17.76 -15.23 4.94
N ASP A 374 -16.52 -14.83 5.15
CA ASP A 374 -16.17 -13.66 5.94
C ASP A 374 -16.32 -12.36 5.13
N PHE A 375 -15.92 -12.34 3.85
CA PHE A 375 -15.92 -11.13 3.01
C PHE A 375 -17.31 -10.50 2.84
N PRO A 376 -18.41 -11.26 2.64
CA PRO A 376 -19.75 -10.69 2.56
C PRO A 376 -20.26 -10.08 3.88
N GLN A 377 -19.82 -10.62 5.03
CA GLN A 377 -20.21 -10.09 6.35
C GLN A 377 -19.49 -8.79 6.70
N MET A 378 -18.37 -8.54 6.04
CA MET A 378 -17.52 -7.40 6.32
C MET A 378 -18.05 -6.14 5.65
N LYS A 379 -18.15 -5.08 6.45
CA LYS A 379 -18.57 -3.75 6.01
C LYS A 379 -17.41 -2.77 6.16
N MET A 380 -17.34 -1.80 5.27
CA MET A 380 -16.47 -0.64 5.40
C MET A 380 -17.31 0.63 5.52
N LYS A 381 -16.80 1.62 6.23
CA LYS A 381 -17.36 2.98 6.19
C LYS A 381 -16.77 3.72 5.00
N THR A 382 -17.64 4.15 4.11
CA THR A 382 -17.28 5.01 2.96
C THR A 382 -16.89 6.39 3.47
N LYS A 383 -16.20 7.20 2.65
CA LYS A 383 -15.91 8.62 2.94
C LYS A 383 -17.19 9.40 3.32
N ASP A 384 -18.33 8.99 2.79
CA ASP A 384 -19.65 9.58 3.04
C ASP A 384 -20.35 9.04 4.31
N GLY A 385 -19.66 8.26 5.13
CA GLY A 385 -20.17 7.70 6.38
C GLY A 385 -21.09 6.48 6.24
N ARG A 386 -21.41 6.07 5.00
CA ARG A 386 -22.26 4.90 4.72
C ARG A 386 -21.51 3.59 4.89
N GLU A 387 -22.14 2.61 5.52
CA GLU A 387 -21.62 1.25 5.62
C GLU A 387 -21.97 0.43 4.37
N VAL A 388 -20.95 -0.03 3.67
CA VAL A 388 -21.11 -0.84 2.45
C VAL A 388 -20.27 -2.11 2.55
N GLY A 389 -20.79 -3.22 2.03
CA GLY A 389 -20.10 -4.51 2.02
C GLY A 389 -18.83 -4.49 1.16
N ILE A 390 -17.77 -5.16 1.63
CA ILE A 390 -16.46 -5.20 0.95
C ILE A 390 -16.53 -5.94 -0.41
N MET A 391 -17.45 -6.90 -0.55
CA MET A 391 -17.65 -7.63 -1.80
C MET A 391 -17.98 -6.70 -2.98
N LYS A 392 -18.65 -5.56 -2.75
CA LYS A 392 -19.01 -4.62 -3.83
C LYS A 392 -17.79 -3.98 -4.51
N ARG A 393 -16.60 -4.03 -3.89
CA ARG A 393 -15.32 -3.54 -4.45
C ARG A 393 -14.29 -4.62 -4.72
N THR A 394 -14.66 -5.87 -4.49
CA THR A 394 -13.73 -6.99 -4.55
C THR A 394 -14.13 -7.93 -5.68
N CYS A 395 -13.13 -8.41 -6.42
CA CYS A 395 -13.27 -9.52 -7.35
C CYS A 395 -12.42 -10.69 -6.84
N LEU A 396 -13.03 -11.88 -6.76
CA LEU A 396 -12.37 -13.08 -6.25
C LEU A 396 -12.11 -14.06 -7.38
N VAL A 397 -10.87 -14.51 -7.54
CA VAL A 397 -10.49 -15.62 -8.43
C VAL A 397 -10.05 -16.78 -7.55
N ALA A 398 -10.90 -17.80 -7.43
CA ALA A 398 -10.71 -18.95 -6.57
C ALA A 398 -10.19 -20.14 -7.37
N ASN A 399 -9.00 -20.63 -7.04
CA ASN A 399 -8.46 -21.85 -7.58
C ASN A 399 -7.87 -22.73 -6.48
N THR A 400 -8.54 -23.84 -6.17
CA THR A 400 -8.13 -24.76 -5.09
C THR A 400 -7.09 -25.78 -5.56
N PRO A 401 -6.36 -26.48 -4.65
CA PRO A 401 -5.45 -27.56 -4.99
C PRO A 401 -6.09 -28.69 -5.79
N ASN A 402 -7.38 -28.95 -5.57
CA ASN A 402 -8.13 -29.97 -6.30
C ASN A 402 -8.42 -29.58 -7.76
N MET A 403 -8.32 -28.28 -8.08
CA MET A 403 -8.44 -27.83 -9.46
C MET A 403 -7.15 -28.11 -10.25
N PRO A 404 -7.24 -28.32 -11.57
CA PRO A 404 -6.10 -28.69 -12.41
C PRO A 404 -4.94 -27.71 -12.35
N VAL A 405 -3.73 -28.26 -12.49
CA VAL A 405 -2.46 -27.54 -12.41
C VAL A 405 -2.38 -26.40 -13.41
N ALA A 406 -2.90 -26.61 -14.61
CA ALA A 406 -2.95 -25.59 -15.66
C ALA A 406 -3.83 -24.39 -15.28
N ALA A 407 -4.92 -24.61 -14.54
CA ALA A 407 -5.81 -23.56 -14.08
C ALA A 407 -5.16 -22.67 -13.00
N ARG A 408 -4.20 -23.20 -12.24
CA ARG A 408 -3.36 -22.42 -11.30
C ARG A 408 -2.51 -21.39 -12.02
N GLU A 409 -1.90 -21.76 -13.15
CA GLU A 409 -1.15 -20.78 -13.96
C GLU A 409 -2.09 -19.73 -14.56
N ALA A 410 -3.24 -20.17 -15.09
CA ALA A 410 -4.22 -19.27 -15.69
C ALA A 410 -4.80 -18.27 -14.68
N SER A 411 -5.06 -18.67 -13.42
CA SER A 411 -5.71 -17.81 -12.42
C SER A 411 -4.91 -16.54 -12.12
N ILE A 412 -3.58 -16.63 -12.02
CA ILE A 412 -2.69 -15.49 -11.80
C ILE A 412 -2.78 -14.51 -12.98
N TYR A 413 -2.73 -15.00 -14.22
CA TYR A 413 -2.83 -14.17 -15.42
C TYR A 413 -4.22 -13.54 -15.59
N THR A 414 -5.28 -14.28 -15.25
CA THR A 414 -6.65 -13.78 -15.22
C THR A 414 -6.78 -12.63 -14.23
N GLY A 415 -6.34 -12.83 -12.99
CA GLY A 415 -6.44 -11.80 -11.94
C GLY A 415 -5.66 -10.53 -12.24
N ILE A 416 -4.42 -10.63 -12.75
CA ILE A 416 -3.66 -9.42 -13.13
C ILE A 416 -4.31 -8.68 -14.30
N THR A 417 -4.94 -9.39 -15.23
CA THR A 417 -5.63 -8.77 -16.37
C THR A 417 -6.90 -8.04 -15.92
N LEU A 418 -7.61 -8.59 -14.93
CA LEU A 418 -8.73 -7.90 -14.26
C LEU A 418 -8.24 -6.66 -13.51
N ALA A 419 -7.11 -6.75 -12.80
CA ALA A 419 -6.52 -5.62 -12.10
C ALA A 419 -6.08 -4.50 -13.06
N GLU A 420 -5.44 -4.84 -14.18
CA GLU A 420 -5.08 -3.88 -15.23
C GLU A 420 -6.30 -3.25 -15.90
N TYR A 421 -7.41 -3.98 -16.04
CA TYR A 421 -8.64 -3.43 -16.57
C TYR A 421 -9.19 -2.32 -15.69
N PHE A 422 -9.27 -2.55 -14.38
CA PHE A 422 -9.72 -1.54 -13.42
C PHE A 422 -8.73 -0.37 -13.29
N ARG A 423 -7.43 -0.63 -13.42
CA ARG A 423 -6.39 0.40 -13.52
C ARG A 423 -6.65 1.34 -14.70
N ASP A 424 -6.95 0.81 -15.88
CA ASP A 424 -7.18 1.63 -17.08
C ASP A 424 -8.40 2.57 -16.96
N GLN A 425 -9.32 2.28 -16.04
CA GLN A 425 -10.43 3.19 -15.68
C GLN A 425 -9.98 4.39 -14.83
N GLY A 426 -8.70 4.44 -14.43
CA GLY A 426 -8.13 5.47 -13.56
C GLY A 426 -8.30 5.17 -12.07
N MET A 427 -8.33 3.90 -11.69
CA MET A 427 -8.50 3.48 -10.29
C MET A 427 -7.20 2.94 -9.70
N ASN A 428 -7.11 2.98 -8.37
CA ASN A 428 -6.01 2.37 -7.62
C ASN A 428 -6.43 0.96 -7.18
N VAL A 429 -5.80 -0.05 -7.78
CA VAL A 429 -6.15 -1.46 -7.60
C VAL A 429 -5.09 -2.15 -6.76
N ALA A 430 -5.50 -2.93 -5.78
CA ALA A 430 -4.63 -3.87 -5.08
C ALA A 430 -4.92 -5.30 -5.56
N MET A 431 -3.91 -5.96 -6.13
CA MET A 431 -3.96 -7.37 -6.48
C MET A 431 -3.24 -8.19 -5.40
N MET A 432 -3.95 -9.17 -4.84
CA MET A 432 -3.38 -10.16 -3.92
C MET A 432 -3.24 -11.50 -4.62
N ALA A 433 -2.02 -12.04 -4.65
CA ALA A 433 -1.74 -13.35 -5.20
C ALA A 433 -1.36 -14.31 -4.06
N ASP A 434 -2.32 -15.08 -3.58
CA ASP A 434 -2.15 -16.08 -2.52
C ASP A 434 -2.38 -17.48 -3.10
N SER A 435 -1.39 -18.29 -3.46
CA SER A 435 0.05 -18.04 -3.33
C SER A 435 0.83 -18.23 -4.63
N THR A 436 1.87 -17.42 -4.77
CA THR A 436 2.79 -17.43 -5.92
C THR A 436 3.71 -18.66 -5.92
N SER A 437 3.97 -19.27 -4.75
CA SER A 437 4.72 -20.53 -4.66
C SER A 437 3.96 -21.71 -5.29
N ARG A 438 2.64 -21.79 -5.09
CA ARG A 438 1.82 -22.82 -5.74
C ARG A 438 1.74 -22.64 -7.25
N TRP A 439 1.82 -21.40 -7.72
CA TRP A 439 1.98 -21.12 -9.14
C TRP A 439 3.34 -21.62 -9.67
N ALA A 440 4.44 -21.36 -8.95
CA ALA A 440 5.76 -21.87 -9.32
C ALA A 440 5.82 -23.41 -9.30
N GLU A 441 5.19 -24.06 -8.33
CA GLU A 441 5.04 -25.53 -8.29
C GLU A 441 4.26 -26.04 -9.50
N ALA A 442 3.21 -25.33 -9.93
CA ALA A 442 2.46 -25.67 -11.13
C ALA A 442 3.35 -25.58 -12.39
N LEU A 443 4.18 -24.53 -12.50
CA LEU A 443 5.14 -24.41 -13.60
C LEU A 443 6.19 -25.53 -13.59
N ARG A 444 6.66 -25.94 -12.41
CA ARG A 444 7.56 -27.10 -12.25
C ARG A 444 6.91 -28.39 -12.74
N GLU A 445 5.65 -28.62 -12.37
CA GLU A 445 4.93 -29.82 -12.77
C GLU A 445 4.65 -29.84 -14.29
N ILE A 446 4.31 -28.69 -14.88
CA ILE A 446 4.11 -28.56 -16.33
C ILE A 446 5.42 -28.82 -17.08
N SER A 447 6.52 -28.23 -16.62
CA SER A 447 7.85 -28.40 -17.22
C SER A 447 8.33 -29.86 -17.15
N GLY A 448 8.14 -30.51 -15.99
CA GLY A 448 8.46 -31.94 -15.83
C GLY A 448 7.64 -32.84 -16.75
N ARG A 449 6.35 -32.53 -16.96
CA ARG A 449 5.48 -33.26 -17.91
C ARG A 449 5.88 -33.05 -19.37
N LEU A 450 6.46 -31.90 -19.69
CA LEU A 450 6.98 -31.59 -21.02
C LEU A 450 8.34 -32.24 -21.30
N GLY A 451 9.00 -32.80 -20.28
CA GLY A 451 10.35 -33.35 -20.38
C GLY A 451 11.41 -32.27 -20.59
N GLU A 452 11.15 -31.05 -20.13
CA GLU A 452 12.14 -29.98 -20.12
C GLU A 452 13.18 -30.25 -19.03
N MET A 453 14.43 -29.83 -19.27
CA MET A 453 15.49 -29.98 -18.28
C MET A 453 15.22 -29.05 -17.08
N PRO A 454 15.13 -29.59 -15.86
CA PRO A 454 14.96 -28.78 -14.67
C PRO A 454 16.25 -28.00 -14.36
N ALA A 455 16.07 -26.84 -13.74
CA ALA A 455 17.12 -26.09 -13.07
C ALA A 455 17.11 -26.42 -11.57
N ASP A 456 17.38 -25.43 -10.72
CA ASP A 456 17.44 -25.61 -9.26
C ASP A 456 16.13 -26.15 -8.67
N SER A 457 16.24 -27.11 -7.74
CA SER A 457 15.12 -27.73 -7.02
C SER A 457 13.96 -28.23 -7.91
N GLY A 458 14.27 -28.55 -9.17
CA GLY A 458 13.30 -29.06 -10.14
C GLY A 458 12.53 -27.99 -10.91
N TYR A 459 12.71 -26.70 -10.62
CA TYR A 459 11.98 -25.62 -11.30
C TYR A 459 12.47 -25.40 -12.74
N PRO A 460 11.63 -24.88 -13.66
CA PRO A 460 12.07 -24.55 -15.01
C PRO A 460 13.04 -23.37 -15.03
N ALA A 461 13.96 -23.36 -15.98
CA ALA A 461 14.90 -22.24 -16.17
C ALA A 461 14.22 -20.87 -16.40
N TYR A 462 12.99 -20.86 -16.94
CA TYR A 462 12.23 -19.63 -17.18
C TYR A 462 11.44 -19.12 -15.97
N LEU A 463 11.54 -19.74 -14.78
CA LEU A 463 10.78 -19.34 -13.60
C LEU A 463 10.98 -17.85 -13.26
N ALA A 464 12.24 -17.40 -13.17
CA ALA A 464 12.56 -16.01 -12.84
C ALA A 464 12.00 -15.03 -13.89
N THR A 465 12.03 -15.40 -15.17
CA THR A 465 11.47 -14.57 -16.25
C THR A 465 9.95 -14.46 -16.14
N ARG A 466 9.26 -15.54 -15.77
CA ARG A 466 7.80 -15.54 -15.57
C ARG A 466 7.39 -14.69 -14.37
N LEU A 467 8.10 -14.83 -13.25
CA LEU A 467 7.88 -13.99 -12.06
C LEU A 467 8.12 -12.51 -12.38
N ALA A 468 9.22 -12.19 -13.08
CA ALA A 468 9.54 -10.82 -13.46
C ALA A 468 8.45 -10.23 -14.37
N ALA A 469 8.03 -10.97 -15.41
CA ALA A 469 6.97 -10.55 -16.31
C ALA A 469 5.62 -10.35 -15.60
N PHE A 470 5.38 -11.05 -14.49
CA PHE A 470 4.18 -10.87 -13.67
C PHE A 470 4.28 -9.62 -12.79
N TYR A 471 5.34 -9.48 -12.00
CA TYR A 471 5.49 -8.34 -11.08
C TYR A 471 5.69 -7.00 -11.82
N GLU A 472 6.31 -6.99 -12.99
CA GLU A 472 6.50 -5.78 -13.82
C GLU A 472 5.21 -5.23 -14.45
N ARG A 473 4.10 -5.97 -14.35
CA ARG A 473 2.76 -5.48 -14.72
C ARG A 473 2.19 -4.51 -13.67
N ALA A 474 2.72 -4.56 -12.45
CA ALA A 474 2.45 -3.55 -11.43
C ALA A 474 3.04 -2.19 -11.84
N GLY A 475 2.46 -1.14 -11.28
CA GLY A 475 2.94 0.22 -11.49
C GLY A 475 1.81 1.24 -11.47
N ARG A 476 2.18 2.49 -11.18
CA ARG A 476 1.35 3.66 -11.49
C ARG A 476 1.60 4.04 -12.94
N VAL A 477 0.54 4.30 -13.69
CA VAL A 477 0.60 4.56 -15.12
C VAL A 477 -0.35 5.67 -15.51
N SER A 478 0.00 6.36 -16.60
CA SER A 478 -0.95 7.19 -17.35
C SER A 478 -1.72 6.29 -18.31
N CYS A 479 -3.04 6.27 -18.17
CA CYS A 479 -3.94 5.41 -18.94
C CYS A 479 -4.11 5.90 -20.38
N LEU A 480 -4.44 4.99 -21.29
CA LEU A 480 -4.77 5.33 -22.68
C LEU A 480 -6.12 6.05 -22.78
N GLY A 481 -6.19 6.95 -23.76
CA GLY A 481 -7.42 7.60 -24.21
C GLY A 481 -7.82 8.83 -23.39
N SER A 482 -8.93 9.42 -23.81
CA SER A 482 -9.54 10.61 -23.21
C SER A 482 -10.71 10.22 -22.29
N PRO A 483 -10.94 10.92 -21.16
CA PRO A 483 -10.08 11.93 -20.52
C PRO A 483 -8.73 11.37 -20.03
N GLU A 484 -7.75 12.24 -19.79
CA GLU A 484 -6.49 11.86 -19.13
C GLU A 484 -6.79 11.29 -17.73
N ARG A 485 -6.26 10.11 -17.45
CA ARG A 485 -6.50 9.35 -16.22
C ARG A 485 -5.21 8.72 -15.76
N GLU A 486 -5.00 8.70 -14.46
CA GLU A 486 -3.94 7.94 -13.82
C GLU A 486 -4.53 6.78 -13.06
N GLY A 487 -3.93 5.61 -13.19
CA GLY A 487 -4.32 4.40 -12.46
C GLY A 487 -3.10 3.72 -11.86
N SER A 488 -3.30 2.89 -10.85
CA SER A 488 -2.22 2.10 -10.26
C SER A 488 -2.63 0.66 -10.02
N VAL A 489 -1.68 -0.27 -10.19
CA VAL A 489 -1.83 -1.67 -9.76
C VAL A 489 -0.72 -1.98 -8.79
N THR A 490 -1.11 -2.23 -7.54
CA THR A 490 -0.21 -2.69 -6.49
C THR A 490 -0.31 -4.22 -6.42
N ILE A 491 0.81 -4.92 -6.58
CA ILE A 491 0.82 -6.39 -6.46
C ILE A 491 1.38 -6.78 -5.09
N VAL A 492 0.63 -7.60 -4.36
CA VAL A 492 1.05 -8.22 -3.11
C VAL A 492 1.04 -9.74 -3.30
N GLY A 493 2.22 -10.32 -3.47
CA GLY A 493 2.38 -11.76 -3.65
C GLY A 493 2.73 -12.46 -2.35
N ALA A 494 1.92 -13.41 -1.93
CA ALA A 494 2.26 -14.31 -0.84
C ALA A 494 3.16 -15.44 -1.37
N VAL A 495 4.29 -15.65 -0.68
CA VAL A 495 5.27 -16.70 -0.99
C VAL A 495 5.27 -17.66 0.19
N SER A 496 5.14 -18.94 -0.08
CA SER A 496 5.12 -20.01 0.92
C SER A 496 6.33 -20.91 0.72
N PRO A 497 7.54 -20.51 1.15
CA PRO A 497 8.70 -21.37 1.06
C PRO A 497 8.50 -22.64 1.90
N PRO A 498 8.98 -23.80 1.43
CA PRO A 498 8.96 -25.03 2.21
C PRO A 498 9.76 -24.83 3.51
N GLY A 499 9.14 -25.14 4.65
CA GLY A 499 9.78 -24.99 5.96
C GLY A 499 10.03 -23.55 6.45
N GLY A 500 9.73 -22.52 5.65
CA GLY A 500 10.09 -21.13 5.96
C GLY A 500 11.49 -20.73 5.50
N ASP A 501 12.14 -21.53 4.65
CA ASP A 501 13.50 -21.25 4.16
C ASP A 501 13.50 -20.22 3.01
N PHE A 502 14.20 -19.10 3.22
CA PHE A 502 14.31 -18.05 2.21
C PHE A 502 15.29 -18.38 1.08
N ALA A 503 16.11 -19.43 1.22
CA ALA A 503 16.98 -19.92 0.16
C ALA A 503 16.23 -20.65 -0.97
N ASP A 504 14.91 -20.88 -0.81
CA ASP A 504 14.07 -21.44 -1.88
C ASP A 504 14.18 -20.59 -3.17
N PRO A 505 14.28 -21.22 -4.36
CA PRO A 505 14.45 -20.50 -5.62
C PRO A 505 13.28 -19.57 -5.95
N VAL A 506 12.05 -19.87 -5.49
CA VAL A 506 10.90 -18.96 -5.69
C VAL A 506 11.07 -17.70 -4.84
N THR A 507 11.47 -17.87 -3.58
CA THR A 507 11.75 -16.74 -2.68
C THR A 507 12.90 -15.90 -3.21
N THR A 508 14.00 -16.53 -3.60
CA THR A 508 15.20 -15.84 -4.13
C THR A 508 14.89 -15.08 -5.43
N ALA A 509 14.16 -15.70 -6.36
CA ALA A 509 13.72 -15.03 -7.58
C ALA A 509 12.79 -13.84 -7.28
N THR A 510 11.86 -14.01 -6.35
CA THR A 510 10.93 -12.95 -5.95
C THR A 510 11.65 -11.78 -5.30
N LEU A 511 12.59 -12.05 -4.38
CA LEU A 511 13.43 -11.05 -3.69
C LEU A 511 14.18 -10.12 -4.65
N ASN A 512 14.68 -10.67 -5.76
CA ASN A 512 15.41 -9.90 -6.76
C ASN A 512 14.51 -8.96 -7.58
N ILE A 513 13.21 -9.25 -7.65
CA ILE A 513 12.24 -8.49 -8.46
C ILE A 513 11.51 -7.45 -7.61
N VAL A 514 11.06 -7.84 -6.41
CA VAL A 514 10.20 -6.97 -5.60
C VAL A 514 10.99 -5.85 -4.92
N GLN A 515 10.32 -4.72 -4.75
CA GLN A 515 10.86 -3.54 -4.07
C GLN A 515 10.58 -3.51 -2.57
N VAL A 516 9.54 -4.22 -2.12
CA VAL A 516 9.17 -4.35 -0.71
C VAL A 516 9.09 -5.82 -0.33
N PHE A 517 9.68 -6.14 0.81
CA PHE A 517 9.75 -7.47 1.36
C PHE A 517 9.28 -7.47 2.81
N TRP A 518 8.17 -8.15 3.07
CA TRP A 518 7.60 -8.34 4.41
C TRP A 518 7.83 -9.78 4.86
N GLY A 519 9.01 -10.05 5.39
CA GLY A 519 9.40 -11.37 5.85
C GLY A 519 8.65 -11.75 7.12
N LEU A 520 7.80 -12.78 7.06
CA LEU A 520 7.12 -13.31 8.24
C LEU A 520 7.96 -14.39 8.92
N SER A 521 8.15 -14.23 10.23
CA SER A 521 8.96 -15.10 11.08
C SER A 521 8.10 -16.10 11.84
N LYS A 522 8.44 -17.39 11.71
CA LYS A 522 7.76 -18.48 12.44
C LYS A 522 7.98 -18.40 13.96
N PRO A 523 9.19 -18.08 14.48
CA PRO A 523 9.39 -17.83 15.91
C PRO A 523 8.45 -16.77 16.51
N LEU A 524 8.21 -15.66 15.80
CA LEU A 524 7.27 -14.61 16.25
C LEU A 524 5.84 -15.14 16.32
N ALA A 525 5.39 -15.86 15.28
CA ALA A 525 4.07 -16.47 15.26
C ALA A 525 3.87 -17.51 16.40
N GLN A 526 4.90 -18.31 16.72
CA GLN A 526 4.86 -19.26 17.83
C GLN A 526 4.73 -18.58 19.19
N ARG A 527 5.31 -17.39 19.35
CA ARG A 527 5.15 -16.52 20.54
C ARG A 527 3.83 -15.75 20.55
N LYS A 528 2.94 -15.97 19.57
CA LYS A 528 1.68 -15.22 19.37
C LYS A 528 1.90 -13.72 19.20
N HIS A 529 3.06 -13.33 18.68
CA HIS A 529 3.31 -11.94 18.27
C HIS A 529 2.77 -11.76 16.84
N PHE A 530 1.73 -10.93 16.72
CA PHE A 530 1.05 -10.64 15.46
C PHE A 530 0.96 -9.13 15.23
N PRO A 531 1.12 -8.66 13.98
CA PRO A 531 1.57 -9.42 12.80
C PRO A 531 3.03 -9.91 12.95
N SER A 532 3.32 -11.12 12.47
CA SER A 532 4.60 -11.82 12.70
C SER A 532 5.73 -11.35 11.77
N VAL A 533 5.81 -10.04 11.50
CA VAL A 533 6.78 -9.44 10.58
C VAL A 533 8.14 -9.35 11.28
N ASP A 534 9.15 -9.94 10.67
CA ASP A 534 10.53 -9.80 11.10
C ASP A 534 11.08 -8.42 10.72
N TRP A 535 11.40 -7.60 11.70
CA TRP A 535 11.89 -6.24 11.46
C TRP A 535 13.37 -6.15 11.09
N LEU A 536 14.14 -7.25 11.18
CA LEU A 536 15.54 -7.28 10.80
C LEU A 536 15.72 -7.70 9.33
N ILE A 537 14.92 -8.67 8.88
CA ILE A 537 15.01 -9.24 7.53
C ILE A 537 14.15 -8.43 6.53
N SER A 538 13.04 -7.84 6.99
CA SER A 538 12.16 -7.06 6.13
C SER A 538 12.83 -5.77 5.64
N PHE A 539 12.49 -5.33 4.43
CA PHE A 539 13.02 -4.09 3.87
C PHE A 539 12.04 -3.43 2.89
N THR A 540 12.24 -2.13 2.66
CA THR A 540 11.54 -1.37 1.62
C THR A 540 12.52 -0.48 0.86
N LYS A 541 12.45 -0.52 -0.47
CA LYS A 541 13.22 0.37 -1.37
C LYS A 541 12.45 1.65 -1.72
N TYR A 542 11.16 1.75 -1.38
CA TYR A 542 10.33 2.91 -1.72
C TYR A 542 10.48 4.11 -0.79
N MET A 543 11.32 4.01 0.26
CA MET A 543 11.43 5.08 1.25
C MET A 543 11.81 6.43 0.63
N ASN A 544 12.80 6.46 -0.25
CA ASN A 544 13.25 7.70 -0.91
C ASN A 544 12.15 8.34 -1.77
N VAL A 545 11.28 7.51 -2.36
CA VAL A 545 10.18 7.95 -3.21
C VAL A 545 9.00 8.44 -2.38
N LEU A 546 8.79 7.85 -1.20
CA LEU A 546 7.67 8.17 -0.30
C LEU A 546 8.01 9.26 0.73
N GLU A 547 9.28 9.63 0.87
CA GLU A 547 9.71 10.67 1.80
C GLU A 547 8.95 12.00 1.62
N PRO A 548 8.72 12.53 0.40
CA PRO A 548 7.90 13.73 0.21
C PRO A 548 6.46 13.58 0.72
N TYR A 549 5.86 12.39 0.52
CA TYR A 549 4.49 12.09 0.96
C TYR A 549 4.36 12.04 2.49
N PHE A 550 5.36 11.47 3.16
CA PHE A 550 5.37 11.44 4.62
C PHE A 550 5.69 12.82 5.21
N ASN A 551 6.66 13.54 4.64
CA ASN A 551 7.07 14.87 5.12
C ASN A 551 5.95 15.92 4.98
N GLU A 552 5.07 15.80 3.97
CA GLU A 552 3.88 16.64 3.84
C GLU A 552 2.91 16.49 5.03
N ARG A 553 2.89 15.30 5.68
CA ARG A 553 2.00 15.02 6.81
C ARG A 553 2.64 15.24 8.16
N ASP A 554 3.89 14.81 8.30
CA ASP A 554 4.70 14.94 9.50
C ASP A 554 6.19 14.95 9.11
N THR A 555 6.86 16.07 9.41
CA THR A 555 8.27 16.29 9.05
C THR A 555 9.25 15.42 9.85
N GLU A 556 8.85 14.93 11.03
CA GLU A 556 9.74 14.18 11.92
C GLU A 556 9.72 12.68 11.65
N TYR A 557 8.77 12.19 10.85
CA TYR A 557 8.55 10.78 10.61
C TYR A 557 9.83 10.03 10.17
N GLY A 558 10.58 10.60 9.24
CA GLY A 558 11.81 9.98 8.73
C GLY A 558 12.91 9.83 9.79
N GLU A 559 12.97 10.73 10.78
CA GLU A 559 13.91 10.63 11.90
C GLU A 559 13.43 9.62 12.94
N LEU A 560 12.15 9.69 13.32
CA LEU A 560 11.54 8.77 14.29
C LEU A 560 11.69 7.32 13.85
N ARG A 561 11.44 7.02 12.57
CA ARG A 561 11.62 5.69 11.98
C ARG A 561 13.06 5.21 12.06
N ARG A 562 14.03 6.07 11.69
CA ARG A 562 15.47 5.72 11.73
C ARG A 562 15.93 5.40 13.16
N GLN A 563 15.49 6.17 14.14
CA GLN A 563 15.81 5.91 15.55
C GLN A 563 15.18 4.61 16.05
N ALA A 564 13.92 4.35 15.72
CA ALA A 564 13.26 3.09 16.09
C ALA A 564 13.97 1.87 15.49
N GLN A 565 14.40 1.94 14.22
CA GLN A 565 15.18 0.87 13.58
C GLN A 565 16.54 0.66 14.25
N SER A 566 17.25 1.76 14.59
CA SER A 566 18.53 1.68 15.29
C SER A 566 18.40 1.04 16.67
N ILE A 567 17.32 1.32 17.41
CA ILE A 567 17.03 0.73 18.73
C ILE A 567 16.78 -0.78 18.58
N LEU A 568 15.98 -1.21 17.59
CA LEU A 568 15.68 -2.63 17.36
C LEU A 568 16.93 -3.42 16.90
N GLN A 569 17.80 -2.81 16.10
CA GLN A 569 19.07 -3.43 15.71
C GLN A 569 20.02 -3.58 16.91
N SER A 570 20.16 -2.51 17.71
CA SER A 570 20.99 -2.53 18.92
C SER A 570 20.47 -3.54 19.95
N GLU A 571 19.15 -3.71 20.06
CA GLU A 571 18.55 -4.74 20.91
C GLU A 571 19.04 -6.13 20.51
N ASN A 572 19.06 -6.46 19.22
CA ASN A 572 19.48 -7.79 18.77
C ASN A 572 20.95 -8.10 19.15
N GLU A 573 21.84 -7.12 18.93
CA GLU A 573 23.25 -7.22 19.33
C GLU A 573 23.40 -7.39 20.85
N LEU A 574 22.62 -6.65 21.63
CA LEU A 574 22.63 -6.74 23.09
C LEU A 574 22.01 -8.06 23.61
N GLN A 575 21.00 -8.60 22.93
CA GLN A 575 20.38 -9.87 23.33
C GLN A 575 21.35 -11.03 23.26
N GLU A 576 22.25 -11.06 22.27
CA GLU A 576 23.32 -12.07 22.19
C GLU A 576 24.26 -11.98 23.40
N ILE A 577 24.66 -10.77 23.79
CA ILE A 577 25.50 -10.54 24.97
C ILE A 577 24.76 -10.92 26.26
N VAL A 578 23.48 -10.57 26.38
CA VAL A 578 22.64 -10.91 27.54
C VAL A 578 22.52 -12.42 27.71
N GLN A 579 22.42 -13.18 26.62
CA GLN A 579 22.36 -14.65 26.66
C GLN A 579 23.67 -15.28 27.14
N LEU A 580 24.81 -14.61 26.91
CA LEU A 580 26.14 -15.10 27.31
C LEU A 580 26.53 -14.71 28.75
N VAL A 581 26.29 -13.44 29.13
CA VAL A 581 26.84 -12.85 30.37
C VAL A 581 25.75 -12.48 31.39
N GLY A 582 24.49 -12.32 30.95
CA GLY A 582 23.36 -11.89 31.77
C GLY A 582 23.13 -10.38 31.75
N LYS A 583 21.87 -9.96 32.02
CA LYS A 583 21.40 -8.56 31.90
C LYS A 583 22.08 -7.59 32.87
N ASP A 584 22.54 -8.08 34.02
CA ASP A 584 23.10 -7.22 35.08
C ASP A 584 24.48 -6.64 34.72
N SER A 585 25.19 -7.29 33.80
CA SER A 585 26.52 -6.89 33.32
C SER A 585 26.51 -5.68 32.37
N LEU A 586 25.33 -5.27 31.90
CA LEU A 586 25.17 -4.18 30.94
C LEU A 586 25.26 -2.80 31.59
N SER A 587 25.69 -1.81 30.80
CA SER A 587 25.58 -0.40 31.16
C SER A 587 24.11 0.07 31.23
N GLU A 588 23.83 1.13 31.97
CA GLU A 588 22.46 1.64 32.13
C GLU A 588 21.83 2.08 30.79
N ASP A 589 22.62 2.63 29.86
CA ASP A 589 22.16 2.98 28.51
C ASP A 589 21.75 1.74 27.70
N GLN A 590 22.52 0.66 27.79
CA GLN A 590 22.19 -0.60 27.11
C GLN A 590 20.94 -1.24 27.72
N LYS A 591 20.77 -1.17 29.05
CA LYS A 591 19.54 -1.60 29.71
C LYS A 591 18.33 -0.77 29.25
N LEU A 592 18.50 0.55 29.07
CA LEU A 592 17.46 1.43 28.53
C LEU A 592 17.06 1.02 27.11
N ILE A 593 18.03 0.72 26.23
CA ILE A 593 17.76 0.24 24.87
C ILE A 593 16.91 -1.03 24.89
N LEU A 594 17.25 -2.02 25.73
CA LEU A 594 16.49 -3.26 25.84
C LEU A 594 15.05 -3.04 26.30
N ASP A 595 14.85 -2.14 27.27
CA ASP A 595 13.51 -1.88 27.81
C ASP A 595 12.65 -1.05 26.84
N VAL A 596 13.22 -0.07 26.14
CA VAL A 596 12.51 0.69 25.09
C VAL A 596 12.22 -0.19 23.88
N ALA A 597 13.16 -1.04 23.47
CA ALA A 597 12.93 -2.02 22.40
C ALA A 597 11.77 -2.97 22.74
N ARG A 598 11.64 -3.40 24.01
CA ARG A 598 10.48 -4.17 24.46
C ARG A 598 9.17 -3.41 24.26
N ILE A 599 9.11 -2.13 24.63
CA ILE A 599 7.91 -1.28 24.41
C ILE A 599 7.59 -1.19 22.90
N ILE A 600 8.61 -0.99 22.06
CA ILE A 600 8.41 -0.98 20.60
C ILE A 600 7.85 -2.32 20.11
N ARG A 601 8.38 -3.46 20.57
CA ARG A 601 7.92 -4.79 20.15
C ARG A 601 6.50 -5.11 20.59
N GLU A 602 6.17 -4.86 21.86
CA GLU A 602 4.90 -5.29 22.48
C GLU A 602 3.75 -4.29 22.27
N ASP A 603 4.04 -2.98 22.19
CA ASP A 603 3.00 -1.95 22.12
C ASP A 603 2.86 -1.31 20.75
N PHE A 604 3.97 -1.15 20.01
CA PHE A 604 3.96 -0.51 18.70
C PHE A 604 3.83 -1.53 17.55
N LEU A 605 4.69 -2.54 17.50
CA LEU A 605 4.73 -3.51 16.40
C LEU A 605 3.61 -4.55 16.49
N GLN A 606 3.27 -4.99 17.70
CA GLN A 606 2.17 -5.93 17.91
C GLN A 606 0.83 -5.22 17.70
N GLN A 607 -0.05 -5.79 16.88
CA GLN A 607 -1.37 -5.25 16.57
C GLN A 607 -2.40 -6.37 16.48
N ASN A 608 -3.51 -6.22 17.21
CA ASN A 608 -4.59 -7.19 17.19
C ASN A 608 -5.69 -6.75 16.21
N ALA A 609 -5.80 -7.45 15.08
CA ALA A 609 -6.78 -7.15 14.04
C ALA A 609 -8.25 -7.38 14.48
N TYR A 610 -8.48 -8.13 15.58
CA TYR A 610 -9.83 -8.49 16.04
C TYR A 610 -10.41 -7.52 17.08
N THR A 611 -9.60 -6.61 17.63
CA THR A 611 -10.05 -5.63 18.64
C THR A 611 -10.56 -4.34 18.02
N GLU A 612 -11.53 -3.70 18.66
CA GLU A 612 -12.19 -2.47 18.16
C GLU A 612 -11.27 -1.24 18.05
N TYR A 613 -10.17 -1.19 18.80
CA TYR A 613 -9.24 -0.05 18.77
C TYR A 613 -8.00 -0.27 17.89
N ASP A 614 -7.65 -1.52 17.57
CA ASP A 614 -6.42 -1.91 16.86
C ASP A 614 -6.69 -2.64 15.52
N TYR A 615 -7.96 -2.83 15.12
CA TYR A 615 -8.28 -3.44 13.81
C TYR A 615 -7.67 -2.67 12.62
N MET A 616 -7.54 -1.34 12.76
CA MET A 616 -6.92 -0.45 11.79
C MET A 616 -6.22 0.68 12.54
N CYS A 617 -4.98 1.01 12.17
CA CYS A 617 -4.26 2.15 12.73
C CYS A 617 -4.11 3.26 11.68
N PRO A 618 -4.70 4.45 11.89
CA PRO A 618 -4.42 5.63 11.06
C PRO A 618 -2.93 6.01 11.13
N LEU A 619 -2.44 6.65 10.07
CA LEU A 619 -1.03 7.06 10.02
C LEU A 619 -0.70 8.07 11.12
N GLU A 620 -1.61 9.00 11.41
CA GLU A 620 -1.44 10.00 12.47
C GLU A 620 -1.29 9.37 13.86
N LYS A 621 -2.06 8.30 14.14
CA LYS A 621 -1.93 7.50 15.36
C LYS A 621 -0.58 6.80 15.40
N THR A 622 -0.18 6.19 14.28
CA THR A 622 1.12 5.50 14.17
C THR A 622 2.30 6.43 14.43
N VAL A 623 2.32 7.62 13.80
CA VAL A 623 3.39 8.61 14.02
C VAL A 623 3.37 9.17 15.44
N GLY A 624 2.18 9.47 15.98
CA GLY A 624 2.04 9.97 17.35
C GLY A 624 2.54 8.99 18.43
N MET A 625 2.21 7.70 18.29
CA MET A 625 2.72 6.65 19.17
C MET A 625 4.25 6.55 19.10
N LEU A 626 4.80 6.54 17.88
CA LEU A 626 6.24 6.45 17.68
C LEU A 626 6.96 7.67 18.27
N ARG A 627 6.40 8.87 18.10
CA ARG A 627 6.91 10.11 18.70
C ARG A 627 6.99 9.98 20.22
N CYS A 628 5.93 9.54 20.90
CA CYS A 628 5.92 9.41 22.36
C CYS A 628 6.99 8.44 22.86
N ILE A 629 7.14 7.27 22.21
CA ILE A 629 8.14 6.26 22.58
C ILE A 629 9.56 6.82 22.40
N ILE A 630 9.81 7.50 21.29
CA ILE A 630 11.13 8.07 20.99
C ILE A 630 11.44 9.28 21.88
N THR A 631 10.47 10.13 22.19
CA THR A 631 10.63 11.22 23.17
C THR A 631 11.00 10.65 24.53
N PHE A 632 10.31 9.60 25.00
CA PHE A 632 10.67 8.91 26.23
C PHE A 632 12.12 8.37 26.22
N TYR A 633 12.54 7.77 25.10
CA TYR A 633 13.92 7.30 24.94
C TYR A 633 14.94 8.45 24.99
N ARG A 634 14.71 9.54 24.25
CA ARG A 634 15.61 10.70 24.22
C ARG A 634 15.75 11.35 25.59
N GLN A 635 14.64 11.55 26.31
CA GLN A 635 14.65 12.15 27.65
C GLN A 635 15.32 11.24 28.67
N SER A 636 15.05 9.92 28.61
CA SER A 636 15.70 8.95 29.48
C SER A 636 17.21 8.89 29.24
N LYS A 637 17.64 8.88 27.98
CA LYS A 637 19.06 8.90 27.62
C LYS A 637 19.73 10.19 28.09
N ALA A 638 19.11 11.34 27.86
CA ALA A 638 19.61 12.62 28.34
C ALA A 638 19.70 12.71 29.87
N ALA A 639 18.81 12.03 30.61
CA ALA A 639 18.87 11.95 32.06
C ALA A 639 20.04 11.08 32.54
N ILE A 640 20.31 9.95 31.86
CA ILE A 640 21.46 9.08 32.18
C ILE A 640 22.77 9.77 31.82
N ASP A 641 22.86 10.39 30.64
CA ASP A 641 24.07 11.09 30.17
C ASP A 641 24.46 12.29 31.06
N LYS A 642 23.48 12.98 31.67
CA LYS A 642 23.73 14.10 32.60
C LYS A 642 24.01 13.66 34.04
N ALA A 643 23.92 12.37 34.36
CA ALA A 643 24.17 11.89 35.69
C ALA A 643 25.67 12.02 36.05
N THR A 644 25.99 12.80 37.08
CA THR A 644 27.33 12.87 37.67
C THR A 644 27.66 11.62 38.49
N GLU A 645 28.94 11.29 38.69
CA GLU A 645 29.36 10.09 39.45
C GLU A 645 28.75 10.00 40.86
N GLU A 646 28.48 11.15 41.50
CA GLU A 646 27.86 11.24 42.83
C GLU A 646 26.34 10.98 42.83
N HIS A 647 25.66 11.21 41.70
CA HIS A 647 24.21 11.09 41.54
C HIS A 647 23.89 10.24 40.30
N LYS A 648 24.26 8.96 40.33
CA LYS A 648 23.96 8.02 39.24
C LYS A 648 22.46 7.79 39.13
N ILE A 649 21.87 8.28 38.06
CA ILE A 649 20.48 7.98 37.70
C ILE A 649 20.46 6.59 37.07
N THR A 650 19.87 5.63 37.79
CA THR A 650 19.67 4.26 37.29
C THR A 650 18.36 4.13 36.54
N LEU A 651 18.27 3.16 35.63
CA LEU A 651 17.02 2.88 34.90
C LEU A 651 15.86 2.53 35.84
N ASN A 652 16.15 1.87 36.97
CA ASN A 652 15.14 1.55 37.97
C ASN A 652 14.57 2.81 38.64
N ALA A 653 15.38 3.83 38.87
CA ALA A 653 14.90 5.12 39.37
C ALA A 653 13.98 5.80 38.35
N ILE A 654 14.35 5.81 37.06
CA ILE A 654 13.50 6.35 35.99
C ILE A 654 12.16 5.62 35.95
N LYS A 655 12.16 4.29 36.01
CA LYS A 655 10.90 3.51 36.04
C LYS A 655 10.02 3.84 37.23
N LEU A 656 10.59 4.05 38.41
CA LEU A 656 9.83 4.36 39.62
C LEU A 656 9.16 5.74 39.52
N HIS A 657 9.90 6.76 39.07
CA HIS A 657 9.38 8.13 38.97
C HIS A 657 8.48 8.35 37.75
N CYS A 658 8.70 7.61 36.67
CA CYS A 658 7.97 7.72 35.41
C CYS A 658 6.97 6.57 35.16
N ASP A 659 6.63 5.75 36.16
CA ASP A 659 5.72 4.60 36.01
C ASP A 659 4.36 4.99 35.40
N GLU A 660 3.79 6.11 35.85
CA GLU A 660 2.53 6.65 35.34
C GLU A 660 2.61 7.00 33.84
N VAL A 661 3.71 7.63 33.43
CA VAL A 661 3.95 8.03 32.04
C VAL A 661 4.18 6.80 31.16
N ILE A 662 4.96 5.83 31.63
CA ILE A 662 5.20 4.56 30.93
C ILE A 662 3.88 3.83 30.72
N LYS A 663 3.04 3.70 31.75
CA LYS A 663 1.71 3.09 31.65
C LYS A 663 0.83 3.79 30.61
N ARG A 664 0.89 5.13 30.55
CA ARG A 664 0.11 5.91 29.58
C ARG A 664 0.63 5.78 28.15
N VAL A 665 1.94 5.65 27.96
CA VAL A 665 2.54 5.31 26.65
C VAL A 665 2.08 3.92 26.20
N ILE A 666 2.05 2.93 27.10
CA ILE A 666 1.57 1.57 26.83
C ILE A 666 0.06 1.54 26.52
N SER A 667 -0.75 2.29 27.29
CA SER A 667 -2.21 2.35 27.10
C SER A 667 -2.63 3.16 25.88
N SER A 668 -1.74 3.97 25.30
CA SER A 668 -2.05 4.85 24.17
C SER A 668 -2.65 4.15 22.95
N LYS A 669 -2.41 2.83 22.79
CA LYS A 669 -3.06 2.01 21.75
C LYS A 669 -4.58 1.86 21.96
N MET A 670 -5.03 1.81 23.22
CA MET A 670 -6.44 1.62 23.62
C MET A 670 -7.19 2.93 23.81
N ASP A 671 -6.51 3.98 24.25
CA ASP A 671 -7.14 5.26 24.60
C ASP A 671 -7.71 6.02 23.37
N VAL A 672 -7.23 5.69 22.17
CA VAL A 672 -7.58 6.38 20.93
C VAL A 672 -8.14 5.40 19.90
N PHE A 673 -9.42 5.56 19.58
CA PHE A 673 -10.10 4.76 18.56
C PHE A 673 -9.76 5.22 17.13
N PRO A 674 -9.72 4.30 16.15
CA PRO A 674 -9.48 4.65 14.74
C PRO A 674 -10.54 5.57 14.13
N SER A 675 -11.74 5.60 14.70
CA SER A 675 -12.87 6.44 14.27
C SER A 675 -12.77 7.90 14.73
N THR A 676 -11.86 8.22 15.65
CA THR A 676 -11.66 9.57 16.16
C THR A 676 -11.12 10.49 15.06
N SER A 677 -11.42 11.79 15.14
CA SER A 677 -10.95 12.75 14.14
C SER A 677 -9.41 12.82 14.14
N ARG A 678 -8.81 13.07 12.97
CA ARG A 678 -7.34 13.11 12.83
C ARG A 678 -6.70 14.21 13.68
N GLU A 679 -7.40 15.32 13.89
CA GLU A 679 -6.92 16.46 14.66
C GLU A 679 -6.86 16.13 16.16
N ASP A 680 -7.91 15.47 16.67
CA ASP A 680 -7.96 15.03 18.07
C ASP A 680 -6.86 13.99 18.37
N ILE A 681 -6.61 13.07 17.43
CA ILE A 681 -5.51 12.10 17.53
C ILE A 681 -4.17 12.83 17.68
N LYS A 682 -3.89 13.80 16.80
CA LYS A 682 -2.65 14.58 16.86
C LYS A 682 -2.53 15.38 18.17
N ALA A 683 -3.62 16.01 18.62
CA ALA A 683 -3.66 16.78 19.85
C ALA A 683 -3.39 15.90 21.09
N PHE A 684 -3.97 14.70 21.13
CA PHE A 684 -3.73 13.73 22.21
C PHE A 684 -2.26 13.33 22.32
N PHE A 685 -1.65 12.90 21.20
CA PHE A 685 -0.25 12.47 21.22
C PHE A 685 0.72 13.62 21.45
N LYS A 686 0.40 14.84 20.98
CA LYS A 686 1.18 16.02 21.31
C LYS A 686 1.15 16.30 22.81
N LYS A 687 -0.03 16.32 23.42
CA LYS A 687 -0.18 16.49 24.87
C LYS A 687 0.57 15.41 25.65
N LEU A 688 0.50 14.15 25.22
CA LEU A 688 1.24 13.06 25.86
C LEU A 688 2.76 13.24 25.76
N ALA A 689 3.27 13.71 24.62
CA ALA A 689 4.68 14.05 24.47
C ALA A 689 5.11 15.19 25.39
N ASP A 690 4.30 16.26 25.48
CA ASP A 690 4.54 17.38 26.39
C ASP A 690 4.53 16.92 27.87
N ASP A 691 3.56 16.09 28.26
CA ASP A 691 3.44 15.49 29.60
C ASP A 691 4.69 14.65 29.95
N ILE A 692 5.30 13.95 28.97
CA ILE A 692 6.55 13.20 29.15
C ILE A 692 7.68 14.17 29.49
N GLU A 693 7.88 15.20 28.67
CA GLU A 693 8.99 16.16 28.85
C GLU A 693 8.89 16.90 30.19
N GLU A 694 7.68 17.32 30.57
CA GLU A 694 7.44 18.02 31.84
C GLU A 694 7.77 17.14 33.05
N ARG A 695 7.39 15.85 33.01
CA ARG A 695 7.71 14.88 34.07
C ARG A 695 9.22 14.69 34.21
N PHE A 696 9.95 14.53 33.11
CA PHE A 696 11.42 14.37 33.14
C PHE A 696 12.10 15.64 33.65
N PHE A 697 11.59 16.82 33.28
CA PHE A 697 12.10 18.08 33.78
C PHE A 697 11.98 18.20 35.30
N ILE A 698 10.80 17.91 35.87
CA ILE A 698 10.53 18.02 37.30
C ILE A 698 11.45 17.12 38.14
N TYR A 699 11.64 15.87 37.73
CA TYR A 699 12.36 14.88 38.55
C TYR A 699 13.87 14.82 38.32
N PHE A 700 14.35 15.12 37.10
CA PHE A 700 15.75 14.86 36.73
C PHE A 700 16.52 16.10 36.26
N PHE A 701 15.86 17.14 35.74
CA PHE A 701 16.55 18.32 35.22
C PHE A 701 16.32 19.60 36.05
N CYS A 702 15.43 19.58 37.05
CA CYS A 702 15.20 20.73 37.92
C CYS A 702 16.41 20.93 38.86
N PRO A 703 17.06 22.11 38.85
CA PRO A 703 18.26 22.38 39.66
C PRO A 703 17.99 22.52 41.17
N TRP A 704 16.72 22.54 41.59
CA TRP A 704 16.37 22.56 43.01
C TRP A 704 16.29 21.13 43.54
N ASN A 705 17.39 20.68 44.13
CA ASN A 705 17.51 19.38 44.80
C ASN A 705 16.30 19.07 45.70
N PHE A 706 15.67 17.91 45.47
CA PHE A 706 14.52 17.39 46.22
C PHE A 706 14.78 17.24 47.73
N SER A 707 16.06 17.29 48.18
CA SER A 707 16.43 17.35 49.59
C SER A 707 15.98 18.65 50.28
N THR A 708 15.76 19.72 49.52
CA THR A 708 15.23 20.99 50.03
C THR A 708 13.72 20.92 50.24
N ILE A 709 13.01 20.14 49.42
CA ILE A 709 11.54 20.00 49.47
C ILE A 709 11.11 19.00 50.55
N SER A 710 11.91 17.97 50.86
CA SER A 710 11.57 17.06 51.97
C SER A 710 11.63 17.75 53.34
N LYS A 711 12.47 18.78 53.51
CA LYS A 711 12.46 19.66 54.69
C LYS A 711 11.21 20.55 54.78
N PHE A 712 10.51 20.78 53.67
CA PHE A 712 9.21 21.47 53.63
C PHE A 712 8.01 20.54 53.88
N GLY A 713 8.23 19.22 53.98
CA GLY A 713 7.18 18.20 54.12
C GLY A 713 6.34 18.27 55.40
N THR A 714 6.71 19.09 56.39
CA THR A 714 5.92 19.30 57.60
C THR A 714 4.91 20.45 57.51
N ALA A 715 4.84 21.17 56.37
CA ALA A 715 3.93 22.31 56.17
C ALA A 715 2.82 22.05 55.12
N LEU A 716 2.51 20.79 54.80
CA LEU A 716 1.58 20.43 53.72
C LEU A 716 0.06 20.38 54.02
N PRO A 717 -0.48 20.75 55.20
CA PRO A 717 -1.93 20.96 55.34
C PRO A 717 -2.39 22.41 55.05
N LEU A 718 -1.48 23.40 54.98
CA LEU A 718 -1.87 24.82 54.88
C LEU A 718 -1.85 25.40 53.46
N LEU A 719 -1.22 24.71 52.50
CA LEU A 719 -1.04 25.20 51.12
C LEU A 719 -2.16 24.81 50.14
N ASN A 720 -3.08 23.94 50.53
CA ASN A 720 -4.23 23.56 49.69
C ASN A 720 -5.38 24.59 49.69
N VAL A 721 -5.26 25.70 50.44
CA VAL A 721 -6.29 26.76 50.50
C VAL A 721 -6.06 27.87 49.47
N PHE A 722 -4.84 28.01 48.95
CA PHE A 722 -4.51 29.07 47.98
C PHE A 722 -4.04 28.44 46.67
N GLY A 723 -4.91 28.42 45.66
CA GLY A 723 -4.66 27.88 44.32
C GLY A 723 -3.48 28.55 43.60
N PHE A 724 -2.25 28.16 43.95
CA PHE A 724 -1.00 28.66 43.38
C PHE A 724 -0.62 28.01 42.05
N HIS A 725 -1.36 26.99 41.61
CA HIS A 725 -1.02 26.20 40.42
C HIS A 725 -1.18 26.97 39.09
N GLN A 726 -2.03 28.00 39.05
CA GLN A 726 -2.26 28.84 37.85
C GLN A 726 -1.21 29.96 37.68
N TYR A 727 -0.54 30.37 38.76
CA TYR A 727 0.43 31.47 38.72
C TYR A 727 1.76 31.05 38.05
N TRP A 728 2.14 29.78 38.19
CA TRP A 728 3.37 29.23 37.61
C TRP A 728 3.32 29.08 36.08
N LEU A 729 2.13 28.75 35.54
CA LEU A 729 1.88 28.58 34.10
C LEU A 729 1.93 29.92 33.32
N ILE A 730 1.66 31.04 33.98
CA ILE A 730 1.69 32.39 33.36
C ILE A 730 3.14 32.90 33.27
N LEU A 731 3.97 32.62 34.27
CA LEU A 731 5.40 32.93 34.23
C LEU A 731 6.14 32.08 33.17
N TRP A 732 5.78 30.80 33.03
CA TRP A 732 6.32 29.89 32.02
C TRP A 732 6.09 30.36 30.57
N LYS A 733 4.93 30.97 30.29
CA LYS A 733 4.62 31.47 28.94
C LYS A 733 5.42 32.72 28.55
N TYR A 734 5.96 33.44 29.53
CA TYR A 734 6.75 34.66 29.31
C TYR A 734 8.25 34.38 29.18
N ASP A 735 8.80 33.40 29.88
CA ASP A 735 10.23 33.03 29.81
C ASP A 735 10.65 32.38 28.46
N LEU A 736 9.69 31.80 27.74
CA LEU A 736 9.94 31.14 26.44
C LEU A 736 10.21 32.11 25.28
N LEU A 737 9.96 33.42 25.43
CA LEU A 737 9.99 34.38 24.32
C LEU A 737 11.26 35.24 24.20
N GLU A 738 12.15 35.31 25.19
CA GLU A 738 13.36 36.13 25.07
C GLU A 738 14.60 35.43 25.66
N GLY A 739 15.24 34.60 24.83
CA GLY A 739 16.63 34.23 25.04
C GLY A 739 17.54 35.43 24.79
N ASN A 740 18.29 35.81 25.84
CA ASN A 740 19.37 36.81 25.89
C ASN A 740 18.96 38.29 25.84
N ARG A 741 18.80 38.90 27.03
CA ARG A 741 19.34 40.24 27.38
C ARG A 741 19.21 40.53 28.89
N ILE A 742 20.14 41.33 29.40
CA ILE A 742 20.31 41.72 30.80
C ILE A 742 19.08 42.51 31.31
N PHE A 743 18.59 42.16 32.50
CA PHE A 743 17.39 42.66 33.18
C PHE A 743 17.37 44.19 33.44
N ASP A 744 16.22 44.84 33.21
CA ASP A 744 15.91 46.18 33.76
C ASP A 744 14.49 46.21 34.38
N VAL A 745 14.42 46.48 35.70
CA VAL A 745 13.30 46.17 36.60
C VAL A 745 12.13 47.19 36.54
N LYS A 746 12.27 48.27 35.76
CA LYS A 746 11.29 49.38 35.78
C LYS A 746 10.03 49.20 34.91
N ILE A 747 10.02 48.27 33.96
CA ILE A 747 8.90 48.13 33.01
C ILE A 747 7.76 47.24 33.57
N LEU A 748 8.07 46.33 34.49
CA LEU A 748 7.10 45.41 35.12
C LEU A 748 6.08 46.10 36.05
N SER A 749 6.38 47.29 36.58
CA SER A 749 5.51 47.94 37.57
C SER A 749 4.26 48.60 36.97
N LYS A 750 4.27 48.95 35.69
CA LYS A 750 3.17 49.71 35.06
C LYS A 750 2.08 48.84 34.44
N THR A 751 2.40 47.60 34.08
CA THR A 751 1.44 46.68 33.45
C THR A 751 0.64 45.90 34.51
N PHE A 752 1.25 45.62 35.66
CA PHE A 752 0.64 44.89 36.78
C PHE A 752 -0.54 45.61 37.45
N THR A 753 -0.62 46.94 37.37
CA THR A 753 -1.65 47.73 38.06
C THR A 753 -3.01 47.73 37.36
N LYS A 754 -3.09 47.38 36.06
CA LYS A 754 -4.34 47.44 35.30
C LYS A 754 -5.21 46.18 35.41
N GLU A 755 -4.62 45.00 35.57
CA GLU A 755 -5.39 43.74 35.64
C GLU A 755 -5.95 43.44 37.03
N TYR A 756 -5.37 44.01 38.10
CA TYR A 756 -5.78 43.75 39.48
C TYR A 756 -7.13 44.39 39.86
N CYS A 757 -7.58 45.44 39.15
CA CYS A 757 -8.87 46.09 39.43
C CYS A 757 -10.10 45.25 39.04
N HIS A 758 -9.95 44.21 38.21
CA HIS A 758 -11.09 43.47 37.68
C HIS A 758 -11.49 42.24 38.54
N LEU A 759 -10.57 41.75 39.38
CA LEU A 759 -10.77 40.54 40.21
C LEU A 759 -11.45 40.83 41.57
N THR A 760 -11.38 42.06 42.07
CA THR A 760 -11.87 42.47 43.40
C THR A 760 -13.39 42.56 43.53
N LYS A 761 -14.16 42.50 42.42
CA LYS A 761 -15.64 42.46 42.48
C LYS A 761 -16.23 41.08 42.83
N LYS A 762 -15.48 39.99 42.68
CA LYS A 762 -15.98 38.62 42.94
C LYS A 762 -15.63 38.06 44.33
N THR A 763 -14.65 38.64 45.02
CA THR A 763 -14.19 38.20 46.34
C THR A 763 -14.95 38.84 47.52
N TYR A 764 -15.69 39.93 47.29
CA TYR A 764 -16.44 40.63 48.35
C TYR A 764 -17.69 39.87 48.86
N ILE A 765 -18.16 38.86 48.13
CA ILE A 765 -19.36 38.08 48.50
C ILE A 765 -19.04 36.92 49.45
N LEU A 766 -17.77 36.46 49.52
CA LEU A 766 -17.37 35.37 50.42
C LEU A 766 -16.94 35.82 51.82
N MET A 767 -16.53 37.08 52.00
CA MET A 767 -16.09 37.59 53.31
C MET A 767 -17.23 37.80 54.32
N HIS A 768 -18.48 37.94 53.86
CA HIS A 768 -19.64 38.08 54.76
C HIS A 768 -20.14 36.76 55.37
N ILE A 769 -19.60 35.60 54.95
CA ILE A 769 -19.99 34.27 55.46
C ILE A 769 -19.09 33.82 56.63
N VAL A 770 -17.95 34.48 56.86
CA VAL A 770 -16.96 34.06 57.88
C VAL A 770 -17.04 34.90 59.17
N GLU A 771 -17.69 36.07 59.15
CA GLU A 771 -17.90 36.90 60.36
C GLU A 771 -19.14 36.53 61.20
N SER A 772 -19.89 35.49 60.84
CA SER A 772 -21.11 35.07 61.56
C SER A 772 -20.97 33.78 62.38
N ALA A 773 -19.74 33.29 62.61
CA ALA A 773 -19.49 32.03 63.32
C ALA A 773 -18.68 32.18 64.63
N ASN A 774 -18.95 33.23 65.44
CA ASN A 774 -18.59 33.26 66.86
C ASN A 774 -19.41 34.32 67.64
N LEU A 775 -20.57 33.92 68.18
CA LEU A 775 -21.11 34.29 69.51
C LEU A 775 -22.54 33.73 69.66
N ASP A 776 -22.78 33.09 70.80
CA ASP A 776 -23.94 32.30 71.18
C ASP A 776 -25.27 33.07 71.34
N HIS A 777 -26.35 32.27 71.43
CA HIS A 777 -27.71 32.54 71.93
C HIS A 777 -28.82 33.03 70.96
N GLN A 778 -29.72 32.07 70.66
CA GLN A 778 -31.20 32.16 70.68
C GLN A 778 -31.97 33.17 69.78
N VAL A 779 -33.04 32.63 69.16
CA VAL A 779 -34.26 33.26 68.59
C VAL A 779 -34.29 33.57 67.08
N ARG A 780 -34.95 32.64 66.37
CA ARG A 780 -36.01 32.76 65.34
C ARG A 780 -35.93 33.76 64.15
N ASP A 781 -36.21 33.12 63.00
CA ASP A 781 -37.17 33.48 61.93
C ASP A 781 -36.72 34.21 60.65
N LYS A 782 -36.63 33.40 59.56
CA LYS A 782 -37.44 33.46 58.32
C LYS A 782 -37.71 34.85 57.68
N ARG A 783 -37.14 35.09 56.47
CA ARG A 783 -37.82 35.03 55.15
C ARG A 783 -37.02 35.64 53.98
N ARG A 784 -37.26 35.04 52.81
CA ARG A 784 -36.88 35.36 51.42
C ARG A 784 -37.24 36.78 50.94
N SER A 785 -36.48 37.33 49.99
CA SER A 785 -36.95 37.96 48.72
C SER A 785 -35.76 38.58 47.93
N GLN A 786 -35.47 38.07 46.72
CA GLN A 786 -35.69 38.72 45.40
C GLN A 786 -34.95 40.07 45.21
N ILE A 787 -33.91 40.04 44.36
CA ILE A 787 -33.22 41.23 43.83
C ILE A 787 -33.70 41.48 42.40
N VAL A 788 -34.13 42.71 42.14
CA VAL A 788 -34.29 43.30 40.80
C VAL A 788 -33.69 44.71 40.81
N TRP A 789 -33.16 45.13 39.65
CA TRP A 789 -32.87 46.50 39.15
C TRP A 789 -31.44 47.08 39.22
N ASN A 790 -30.87 47.16 38.02
CA ASN A 790 -30.38 48.35 37.27
C ASN A 790 -29.19 49.21 37.69
N ASP A 791 -28.50 49.59 36.61
CA ASP A 791 -27.42 50.55 36.43
C ASP A 791 -27.76 51.98 36.91
N ASN A 792 -26.84 52.58 37.65
CA ASN A 792 -26.20 53.88 37.36
C ASN A 792 -25.34 54.35 38.55
N TYR A 793 -24.41 55.27 38.26
CA TYR A 793 -23.62 56.14 39.15
C TYR A 793 -22.10 55.93 39.19
N THR A 794 -21.47 56.55 38.18
CA THR A 794 -20.18 57.25 38.29
C THR A 794 -20.33 58.54 39.12
N GLN A 795 -19.53 58.67 40.19
CA GLN A 795 -18.92 59.90 40.76
C GLN A 795 -18.75 59.79 42.28
N LYS A 796 -17.64 59.20 42.73
CA LYS A 796 -16.98 59.40 44.04
C LYS A 796 -15.73 58.52 44.08
N GLN A 797 -14.60 59.01 43.58
CA GLN A 797 -13.37 58.22 43.53
C GLN A 797 -12.07 59.04 43.73
N SER A 798 -12.11 60.11 44.53
CA SER A 798 -10.91 60.93 44.78
C SER A 798 -10.44 61.00 46.24
N THR A 799 -11.15 60.41 47.21
CA THR A 799 -10.76 60.47 48.64
C THR A 799 -10.37 59.13 49.29
N GLU A 800 -10.58 57.99 48.62
CA GLU A 800 -10.15 56.67 49.16
C GLU A 800 -8.72 56.28 48.77
N ASN A 801 -8.17 56.79 47.66
CA ASN A 801 -6.85 56.38 47.16
C ASN A 801 -5.68 56.76 48.09
N GLN A 802 -5.80 57.78 48.93
CA GLN A 802 -4.72 58.17 49.86
C GLN A 802 -4.57 57.24 51.07
N LYS A 803 -5.61 56.47 51.44
CA LYS A 803 -5.52 55.49 52.54
C LYS A 803 -4.87 54.17 52.10
N TYR A 804 -5.01 53.81 50.83
CA TYR A 804 -4.45 52.57 50.28
C TYR A 804 -2.94 52.66 50.05
N ASP A 805 -2.40 53.82 49.66
CA ASP A 805 -0.95 53.98 49.46
C ASP A 805 -0.12 53.82 50.75
N PHE A 806 -0.68 54.22 51.91
CA PHE A 806 0.01 54.12 53.20
C PHE A 806 0.10 52.67 53.73
N GLN A 807 -0.91 51.85 53.44
CA GLN A 807 -0.92 50.43 53.81
C GLN A 807 -0.01 49.58 52.91
N ILE A 808 0.10 49.92 51.63
CA ILE A 808 0.98 49.23 50.67
C ILE A 808 2.46 49.48 51.01
N GLN A 809 2.84 50.71 51.38
CA GLN A 809 4.22 51.01 51.79
C GLN A 809 4.64 50.26 53.07
N SER A 810 3.72 50.12 54.03
CA SER A 810 3.96 49.39 55.28
C SER A 810 4.15 47.89 55.02
N PHE A 811 3.37 47.31 54.09
CA PHE A 811 3.47 45.90 53.70
C PHE A 811 4.78 45.60 52.95
N CYS A 812 5.21 46.49 52.05
CA CYS A 812 6.48 46.34 51.33
C CYS A 812 7.72 46.44 52.24
N GLN A 813 7.67 47.23 53.30
CA GLN A 813 8.75 47.29 54.29
C GLN A 813 8.84 46.01 55.12
N LEU A 814 7.71 45.46 55.58
CA LEU A 814 7.66 44.16 56.27
C LEU A 814 8.17 43.02 55.39
N TRP A 815 7.80 43.00 54.11
CA TRP A 815 8.24 42.00 53.14
C TRP A 815 9.75 42.05 52.88
N ASN A 816 10.32 43.25 52.72
CA ASN A 816 11.77 43.43 52.54
C ASN A 816 12.58 43.07 53.79
N THR A 817 12.01 43.23 54.97
CA THR A 817 12.66 42.86 56.24
C THR A 817 12.65 41.35 56.45
N ALA A 818 11.59 40.67 56.00
CA ALA A 818 11.47 39.21 56.00
C ALA A 818 12.46 38.57 55.01
N ILE A 819 12.59 39.11 53.80
CA ILE A 819 13.56 38.63 52.80
C ILE A 819 15.01 38.82 53.29
N ARG A 820 15.33 39.96 53.92
CA ARG A 820 16.67 40.19 54.48
C ARG A 820 17.01 39.24 55.64
N LYS A 821 16.03 38.81 56.43
CA LYS A 821 16.23 37.79 57.48
C LYS A 821 16.41 36.38 56.92
N ILE A 822 15.81 36.08 55.77
CA ILE A 822 15.91 34.78 55.11
C ILE A 822 17.28 34.65 54.40
N VAL A 823 17.74 35.71 53.73
CA VAL A 823 19.03 35.71 53.01
C VAL A 823 20.24 35.69 53.96
N ASN A 824 20.14 36.26 55.17
CA ASN A 824 21.24 36.25 56.14
C ASN A 824 21.38 34.94 56.94
N ASN A 825 20.42 34.01 56.84
CA ASN A 825 20.44 32.72 57.55
C ASN A 825 20.64 31.50 56.62
N THR A 826 20.91 31.76 55.34
CA THR A 826 21.38 30.82 54.31
C THR A 826 22.81 31.18 53.94
#